data_AF-A0A7V4QRU6-F1
#
_entry.id   AF-A0A7V4QRU6-F1
#
_cell.length_a   1.000
_cell.length_b   1.000
_cell.length_c   1.000
_cell.angle_alpha   90.00
_cell.angle_beta   90.00
_cell.angle_gamma   90.00
#
_symmetry.space_group_name_H-M   'P 1'
#
loop_
_entity.id
_entity.type
_entity.pdbx_description
1 polymer ?
#
loop_
_entity_poly.entity_id
_entity_poly.type
_entity_poly.pdbx_seq_one_letter_code
_entity_poly.pdbx_strand_id
1 'polypeptide(L)'
;FMGVVNSLGYSEILDENRCVDWSKAGYNGGVDQIPFISSQTYVYFNVKDYGAKGNGVDDDYQAFANAISAAKNYAKNNNTLAVVYVPEGEYLIKSKLLFQDCDGVVLKGDGYKKTKLYFEHSSGDCFEVVAYRRGTWVNAVSGYNKGSTQILVSDVSQFKVGDIAEIQQDNDPDIMYTNPEWNQSWAQYAVGQFFRIVGINGNTLIIDPPLNISFRQDLNPQVRRNNLVSNVGFEDFHVEIRKYIDCRTFYFKNAVNCWVRRVSSYMTSKVHVGVTTSLNIEIRECYFNDSYRHDDGGHGYGVELGLHVTNCLVENNIFKRLRHSMMVHIGANGNVFGYNYSIEPYQNQSPGWTPCDISIHGHYPFMNLFEGNIVQEIDYADYWGPSGPGNTMFRNRVESEGIEVMDHSNYQNIIANEIVPTSSVDIKFDNTIDTTTLIIHGNNIKGTIQYDPKISDRNFPASYYRKQKPKFYPQDMPWPSIGYNIQNGVIPAKIRYETGEYIPEESSGGGVTTYSLNVEIIPFGSGSVSLTPAGGVYVAGTTVTLTAQAASGWVFSSWSGAISSTRNPVNIVMDSNKSVTANFVRSSYTLSVNVNPQGSGSVSLTPAGGVYVAGTTVTLTAQAAGGWVFSSWSGAISSTRNPVNIVMDENKSITANFVRSSYTLNVSINPQEAGFVILDPPGSIYPVGTEVTLIATVNSSDYIFSNWSGDLISNQNPATIIMDSDKSVTANFVLISSTQNFKETDTYIITVNNDQQNREVIFGEVQNIDGVFIYDTKGKLVLKVDNKLDENSVNNLSVGIYFYKIVYKDNKTKTGKIVIVR
;
A
#
# COMPACT_ATOMS: atom_id res chain seq x y z
N PHE A 1 22.18 -6.73 11.32
CA PHE A 1 22.65 -5.47 11.93
C PHE A 1 24.16 -5.25 11.82
N MET A 2 25.01 -6.29 11.85
CA MET A 2 26.47 -6.17 11.64
C MET A 2 26.94 -5.54 10.29
N GLY A 3 26.04 -5.30 9.32
CA GLY A 3 26.39 -4.92 7.95
C GLY A 3 26.25 -3.44 7.58
N VAL A 4 25.45 -2.63 8.29
CA VAL A 4 25.22 -1.21 7.90
C VAL A 4 26.12 -0.26 8.71
N VAL A 5 26.30 -0.55 10.00
CA VAL A 5 27.20 0.19 10.91
C VAL A 5 28.66 0.08 10.41
N ASN A 6 29.10 -1.10 9.98
CA ASN A 6 30.45 -1.26 9.40
C ASN A 6 30.68 -0.54 8.04
N SER A 7 29.64 -0.08 7.34
CA SER A 7 29.81 0.51 5.99
C SER A 7 30.28 1.98 5.99
N LEU A 8 30.29 2.62 7.16
CA LEU A 8 30.84 3.97 7.41
C LEU A 8 32.14 3.93 8.21
N GLY A 9 32.58 2.75 8.64
CA GLY A 9 33.80 2.59 9.43
C GLY A 9 33.69 3.18 10.84
N TYR A 10 32.58 2.93 11.55
CA TYR A 10 32.58 3.19 13.00
C TYR A 10 33.69 2.35 13.61
N SER A 11 34.65 3.05 14.21
CA SER A 11 35.79 2.50 14.93
C SER A 11 35.29 1.65 16.11
N GLU A 12 36.18 0.88 16.75
CA GLU A 12 35.86 0.20 18.02
C GLU A 12 35.49 1.20 19.15
N ILE A 13 35.57 2.51 18.90
CA ILE A 13 35.28 3.59 19.85
C ILE A 13 33.77 3.70 20.15
N LEU A 14 32.90 3.53 19.15
CA LEU A 14 31.44 3.60 19.33
C LEU A 14 30.81 2.26 19.00
N ASP A 15 30.26 1.59 20.01
CA ASP A 15 29.46 0.39 19.81
C ASP A 15 28.05 0.71 19.27
N GLU A 16 27.32 -0.34 18.86
CA GLU A 16 25.99 -0.21 18.25
C GLU A 16 24.93 0.40 19.16
N ASN A 17 25.12 0.44 20.48
CA ASN A 17 24.23 1.12 21.43
C ASN A 17 24.56 2.61 21.58
N ARG A 18 25.74 3.05 21.13
CA ARG A 18 26.23 4.42 21.25
C ARG A 18 26.09 5.26 19.99
N CYS A 19 25.65 4.67 18.88
CA CYS A 19 25.51 5.36 17.60
C CYS A 19 24.26 4.94 16.81
N VAL A 20 23.96 5.72 15.77
CA VAL A 20 22.97 5.44 14.72
C VAL A 20 23.58 5.78 13.36
N ASP A 21 22.91 5.45 12.25
CA ASP A 21 23.38 5.84 10.91
C ASP A 21 23.09 7.33 10.64
N TRP A 22 23.99 8.19 11.10
CA TRP A 22 23.89 9.64 10.89
C TRP A 22 24.03 10.07 9.43
N SER A 23 24.50 9.19 8.53
CA SER A 23 24.55 9.50 7.08
C SER A 23 23.16 9.68 6.46
N LYS A 24 22.12 9.29 7.21
CA LYS A 24 20.71 9.49 6.85
C LYS A 24 20.16 10.86 7.23
N ALA A 25 20.94 11.71 7.89
CA ALA A 25 20.48 13.05 8.25
C ALA A 25 20.38 13.97 7.01
N GLY A 26 19.34 14.79 6.97
CA GLY A 26 19.11 15.80 5.94
C GLY A 26 18.04 15.42 4.93
N TYR A 27 17.89 16.25 3.90
CA TYR A 27 16.84 16.14 2.89
C TYR A 27 16.84 14.75 2.26
N ASN A 28 15.65 14.14 2.16
CA ASN A 28 15.45 12.82 1.56
C ASN A 28 16.27 11.68 2.22
N GLY A 29 16.71 11.87 3.46
CA GLY A 29 17.40 10.85 4.23
C GLY A 29 18.88 10.72 3.85
N GLY A 30 19.54 11.83 3.52
CA GLY A 30 21.00 11.87 3.43
C GLY A 30 21.59 13.20 2.97
N VAL A 31 22.92 13.25 2.98
CA VAL A 31 23.70 14.45 2.64
C VAL A 31 23.72 14.77 1.15
N ASP A 32 23.73 16.06 0.81
CA ASP A 32 23.84 16.61 -0.56
C ASP A 32 22.73 16.17 -1.52
N GLN A 33 21.51 15.94 -1.01
CA GLN A 33 20.37 15.51 -1.81
C GLN A 33 19.37 16.63 -2.15
N ILE A 34 19.57 17.86 -1.63
CA ILE A 34 18.69 18.99 -1.96
C ILE A 34 18.65 19.17 -3.49
N PRO A 35 17.45 19.25 -4.10
CA PRO A 35 17.32 19.37 -5.54
C PRO A 35 17.93 20.68 -6.04
N PHE A 36 18.58 20.63 -7.20
CA PHE A 36 19.03 21.85 -7.87
C PHE A 36 17.83 22.55 -8.51
N ILE A 37 17.53 23.77 -8.05
CA ILE A 37 16.37 24.54 -8.50
C ILE A 37 16.76 25.45 -9.66
N SER A 38 16.28 25.14 -10.87
CA SER A 38 16.49 25.97 -12.06
C SER A 38 15.22 26.15 -12.87
N SER A 39 15.12 27.29 -13.57
CA SER A 39 14.01 27.60 -14.49
C SER A 39 13.96 26.71 -15.73
N GLN A 40 15.02 25.95 -16.00
CA GLN A 40 15.03 24.91 -17.02
C GLN A 40 14.28 23.65 -16.58
N THR A 41 14.14 23.43 -15.27
CA THR A 41 13.62 22.19 -14.69
C THR A 41 12.24 22.38 -14.07
N TYR A 42 11.98 23.53 -13.45
CA TYR A 42 10.75 23.78 -12.69
C TYR A 42 10.02 25.04 -13.16
N VAL A 43 8.72 25.08 -12.91
CA VAL A 43 7.87 26.23 -13.23
C VAL A 43 8.01 27.30 -12.16
N TYR A 44 8.21 28.54 -12.60
CA TYR A 44 8.40 29.71 -11.76
C TYR A 44 7.11 30.55 -11.73
N PHE A 45 6.69 30.90 -10.53
CA PHE A 45 5.58 31.79 -10.21
C PHE A 45 6.19 33.08 -9.65
N ASN A 46 6.46 34.04 -10.52
CA ASN A 46 7.10 35.30 -10.14
C ASN A 46 6.14 36.18 -9.34
N VAL A 47 6.49 36.56 -8.11
CA VAL A 47 5.63 37.38 -7.25
C VAL A 47 5.23 38.73 -7.87
N LYS A 48 6.04 39.28 -8.80
CA LYS A 48 5.70 40.52 -9.53
C LYS A 48 4.54 40.32 -10.51
N ASP A 49 4.37 39.13 -11.08
CA ASP A 49 3.21 38.80 -11.92
C ASP A 49 1.91 38.74 -11.10
N TYR A 50 2.03 38.58 -9.78
CA TYR A 50 0.93 38.60 -8.81
C TYR A 50 0.76 39.97 -8.12
N GLY A 51 1.50 40.99 -8.56
CA GLY A 51 1.33 42.38 -8.14
C GLY A 51 2.34 42.90 -7.12
N ALA A 52 3.35 42.12 -6.73
CA ALA A 52 4.39 42.58 -5.82
C ALA A 52 5.16 43.78 -6.41
N LYS A 53 5.44 44.77 -5.57
CA LYS A 53 6.19 45.98 -5.90
C LYS A 53 7.68 45.82 -5.65
N GLY A 54 8.07 45.20 -4.54
CA GLY A 54 9.48 45.02 -4.21
C GLY A 54 10.23 46.34 -3.99
N ASN A 55 9.55 47.35 -3.43
CA ASN A 55 10.09 48.69 -3.16
C ASN A 55 10.36 49.01 -1.68
N GLY A 56 10.12 48.05 -0.78
CA GLY A 56 10.34 48.16 0.67
C GLY A 56 9.29 48.96 1.42
N VAL A 57 8.23 49.44 0.74
CA VAL A 57 7.23 50.37 1.29
C VAL A 57 5.81 49.81 1.19
N ASP A 58 5.45 49.29 0.02
CA ASP A 58 4.14 48.69 -0.20
C ASP A 58 4.09 47.28 0.41
N ASP A 59 2.95 46.92 1.01
CA ASP A 59 2.76 45.57 1.55
C ASP A 59 2.57 44.56 0.41
N ASP A 60 3.58 43.72 0.21
CA ASP A 60 3.65 42.72 -0.86
C ASP A 60 3.01 41.38 -0.47
N TYR A 61 2.51 41.25 0.78
CA TYR A 61 1.96 40.02 1.30
C TYR A 61 0.95 39.34 0.36
N GLN A 62 -0.01 40.10 -0.18
CA GLN A 62 -1.08 39.51 -0.99
C GLN A 62 -0.55 38.90 -2.30
N ALA A 63 0.49 39.51 -2.89
CA ALA A 63 1.13 38.98 -4.09
C ALA A 63 1.86 37.67 -3.79
N PHE A 64 2.57 37.60 -2.66
CA PHE A 64 3.20 36.36 -2.20
C PHE A 64 2.17 35.26 -1.92
N ALA A 65 1.10 35.57 -1.19
CA ALA A 65 0.04 34.61 -0.87
C ALA A 65 -0.60 34.03 -2.15
N ASN A 66 -0.82 34.87 -3.16
CA ASN A 66 -1.37 34.44 -4.44
C ASN A 66 -0.38 33.54 -5.22
N ALA A 67 0.90 33.92 -5.26
CA ALA A 67 1.94 33.13 -5.92
C ALA A 67 2.15 31.77 -5.25
N ILE A 68 2.17 31.72 -3.91
CA ILE A 68 2.25 30.48 -3.11
C ILE A 68 1.06 29.57 -3.41
N SER A 69 -0.16 30.12 -3.46
CA SER A 69 -1.37 29.36 -3.79
C SER A 69 -1.31 28.78 -5.21
N ALA A 70 -0.83 29.55 -6.19
CA ALA A 70 -0.67 29.09 -7.56
C ALA A 70 0.38 27.98 -7.67
N ALA A 71 1.55 28.16 -7.04
CA ALA A 71 2.62 27.16 -6.99
C ALA A 71 2.16 25.87 -6.31
N LYS A 72 1.46 25.96 -5.17
CA LYS A 72 0.86 24.81 -4.47
C LYS A 72 -0.06 24.01 -5.38
N ASN A 73 -0.98 24.69 -6.08
CA ASN A 73 -1.93 24.02 -6.98
C ASN A 73 -1.20 23.34 -8.15
N TYR A 74 -0.19 23.99 -8.70
CA TYR A 74 0.62 23.42 -9.77
C TYR A 74 1.40 22.19 -9.31
N ALA A 75 2.14 22.30 -8.20
CA ALA A 75 2.92 21.20 -7.63
C ALA A 75 2.04 19.97 -7.36
N LYS A 76 0.88 20.19 -6.72
CA LYS A 76 -0.10 19.14 -6.42
C LYS A 76 -0.65 18.47 -7.68
N ASN A 77 -1.04 19.24 -8.69
CA ASN A 77 -1.67 18.69 -9.90
C ASN A 77 -0.69 17.95 -10.83
N ASN A 78 0.60 18.29 -10.74
CA ASN A 78 1.64 17.73 -11.61
C ASN A 78 2.61 16.79 -10.89
N ASN A 79 2.46 16.59 -9.58
CA ASN A 79 3.33 15.78 -8.74
C ASN A 79 4.82 16.13 -8.93
N THR A 80 5.14 17.43 -8.85
CA THR A 80 6.48 18.00 -9.10
C THR A 80 6.71 19.20 -8.19
N LEU A 81 7.93 19.76 -8.21
CA LEU A 81 8.22 21.02 -7.51
C LEU A 81 7.75 22.23 -8.32
N ALA A 82 7.31 23.27 -7.60
CA ALA A 82 6.97 24.58 -8.14
C ALA A 82 7.74 25.67 -7.38
N VAL A 83 8.22 26.68 -8.10
CA VAL A 83 9.04 27.75 -7.52
C VAL A 83 8.23 29.03 -7.40
N VAL A 84 8.04 29.55 -6.20
CA VAL A 84 7.65 30.95 -5.97
C VAL A 84 8.93 31.78 -6.11
N TYR A 85 9.04 32.49 -7.21
CA TYR A 85 10.23 33.26 -7.55
C TYR A 85 10.11 34.70 -7.07
N VAL A 86 11.13 35.15 -6.34
CA VAL A 86 11.21 36.48 -5.74
C VAL A 86 12.41 37.22 -6.35
N PRO A 87 12.21 37.96 -7.45
CA PRO A 87 13.31 38.64 -8.12
C PRO A 87 13.93 39.72 -7.21
N GLU A 88 15.07 40.26 -7.60
CA GLU A 88 15.71 41.41 -6.95
C GLU A 88 14.69 42.50 -6.57
N GLY A 89 14.82 42.98 -5.33
CA GLY A 89 13.92 43.94 -4.73
C GLY A 89 13.86 43.83 -3.21
N GLU A 90 13.17 44.80 -2.62
CA GLU A 90 12.91 44.86 -1.18
C GLU A 90 11.42 44.68 -0.93
N TYR A 91 10.99 43.63 -0.25
CA TYR A 91 9.58 43.27 -0.13
C TYR A 91 9.13 43.45 1.31
N LEU A 92 8.22 44.40 1.55
CA LEU A 92 7.63 44.57 2.87
C LEU A 92 6.46 43.60 3.04
N ILE A 93 6.47 42.81 4.10
CA ILE A 93 5.49 41.76 4.37
C ILE A 93 4.86 42.00 5.74
N LYS A 94 3.58 42.40 5.76
CA LYS A 94 2.85 42.71 7.01
C LYS A 94 2.01 41.56 7.57
N SER A 95 2.08 40.38 6.98
CA SER A 95 1.40 39.16 7.46
C SER A 95 2.28 37.92 7.26
N LYS A 96 2.11 36.90 8.09
CA LYS A 96 2.86 35.64 7.96
C LYS A 96 2.67 34.98 6.59
N LEU A 97 3.72 34.39 6.05
CA LEU A 97 3.66 33.58 4.84
C LEU A 97 3.41 32.12 5.23
N LEU A 98 2.20 31.64 4.95
CA LEU A 98 1.73 30.31 5.35
C LEU A 98 1.93 29.29 4.22
N PHE A 99 2.73 28.26 4.50
CA PHE A 99 2.99 27.10 3.64
C PHE A 99 2.23 25.87 4.13
N GLN A 100 0.92 26.05 4.38
CA GLN A 100 0.06 24.95 4.83
C GLN A 100 -0.27 24.00 3.67
N ASP A 101 0.01 22.70 3.83
CA ASP A 101 -0.18 21.66 2.81
C ASP A 101 0.43 22.04 1.44
N CYS A 102 1.58 22.73 1.47
CA CYS A 102 2.31 23.20 0.28
C CYS A 102 3.34 22.18 -0.18
N ASP A 103 2.93 20.92 -0.32
CA ASP A 103 3.80 19.84 -0.79
C ASP A 103 4.47 20.25 -2.12
N GLY A 104 5.81 20.32 -2.14
CA GLY A 104 6.60 20.64 -3.33
C GLY A 104 6.75 22.13 -3.70
N VAL A 105 6.53 23.07 -2.76
CA VAL A 105 6.68 24.51 -3.03
C VAL A 105 8.02 25.05 -2.53
N VAL A 106 8.77 25.73 -3.41
CA VAL A 106 10.05 26.36 -3.08
C VAL A 106 9.95 27.88 -3.23
N LEU A 107 10.31 28.64 -2.20
CA LEU A 107 10.49 30.09 -2.29
C LEU A 107 11.97 30.39 -2.61
N LYS A 108 12.25 31.02 -3.75
CA LYS A 108 13.62 31.28 -4.22
C LYS A 108 13.83 32.74 -4.63
N GLY A 109 14.87 33.37 -4.09
CA GLY A 109 15.31 34.72 -4.48
C GLY A 109 16.46 34.73 -5.51
N ASP A 110 16.94 35.93 -5.86
CA ASP A 110 18.11 36.15 -6.74
C ASP A 110 19.45 36.18 -5.99
N GLY A 111 19.42 35.90 -4.68
CA GLY A 111 20.56 35.96 -3.77
C GLY A 111 20.31 36.92 -2.61
N TYR A 112 20.89 36.63 -1.46
CA TYR A 112 20.64 37.36 -0.21
C TYR A 112 20.99 38.87 -0.26
N LYS A 113 21.95 39.27 -1.12
CA LYS A 113 22.29 40.69 -1.34
C LYS A 113 21.25 41.43 -2.19
N LYS A 114 20.45 40.72 -3.00
CA LYS A 114 19.54 41.26 -4.03
C LYS A 114 18.07 41.18 -3.63
N THR A 115 17.66 40.06 -3.04
CA THR A 115 16.27 39.81 -2.65
C THR A 115 16.16 39.92 -1.13
N LYS A 116 15.44 40.94 -0.64
CA LYS A 116 15.28 41.20 0.79
C LYS A 116 13.80 41.19 1.19
N LEU A 117 13.45 40.42 2.21
CA LEU A 117 12.10 40.31 2.74
C LEU A 117 12.07 40.94 4.14
N TYR A 118 11.32 42.03 4.29
CA TYR A 118 11.18 42.77 5.54
C TYR A 118 9.85 42.44 6.19
N PHE A 119 9.88 41.85 7.38
CA PHE A 119 8.67 41.49 8.11
C PHE A 119 8.29 42.55 9.14
N GLU A 120 7.04 43.02 9.04
CA GLU A 120 6.37 43.91 10.02
C GLU A 120 4.99 43.37 10.46
N HIS A 121 4.82 42.04 10.37
CA HIS A 121 3.64 41.33 10.83
C HIS A 121 3.34 41.50 12.33
N SER A 122 2.07 41.31 12.70
CA SER A 122 1.55 41.51 14.06
C SER A 122 1.24 40.21 14.83
N SER A 123 1.25 39.06 14.17
CA SER A 123 1.00 37.75 14.79
C SER A 123 1.61 36.60 13.97
N GLY A 124 1.99 35.52 14.65
CA GLY A 124 2.53 34.30 14.03
C GLY A 124 4.01 34.37 13.68
N ASP A 125 4.52 33.30 13.08
CA ASP A 125 5.89 33.16 12.57
C ASP A 125 6.02 33.76 11.16
N CYS A 126 7.22 34.19 10.74
CA CYS A 126 7.38 34.81 9.41
C CYS A 126 7.03 33.82 8.28
N PHE A 127 7.62 32.62 8.34
CA PHE A 127 7.32 31.50 7.45
C PHE A 127 6.83 30.31 8.26
N GLU A 128 5.57 29.93 8.08
CA GLU A 128 4.96 28.80 8.81
C GLU A 128 4.70 27.64 7.85
N VAL A 129 5.46 26.55 8.02
CA VAL A 129 5.33 25.32 7.23
C VAL A 129 4.62 24.28 8.07
N VAL A 130 3.40 23.90 7.67
CA VAL A 130 2.54 23.06 8.52
C VAL A 130 1.61 22.12 7.76
N ALA A 131 1.37 20.95 8.34
CA ALA A 131 0.28 20.04 7.98
C ALA A 131 -0.42 19.51 9.25
N TYR A 132 -1.72 19.21 9.13
CA TYR A 132 -2.53 18.64 10.21
C TYR A 132 -3.22 17.35 9.76
N ARG A 133 -2.43 16.34 9.38
CA ARG A 133 -2.91 15.09 8.76
C ARG A 133 -2.51 13.87 9.60
N ARG A 134 -3.09 13.75 10.81
CA ARG A 134 -2.76 12.71 11.80
C ARG A 134 -3.82 11.60 11.88
N GLY A 135 -3.36 10.36 12.04
CA GLY A 135 -4.17 9.21 12.37
C GLY A 135 -4.35 9.05 13.88
N THR A 136 -4.98 7.94 14.28
CA THR A 136 -5.18 7.59 15.69
C THR A 136 -3.98 6.80 16.22
N TRP A 137 -3.71 6.90 17.52
CA TRP A 137 -2.71 6.03 18.15
C TRP A 137 -3.19 4.58 18.16
N VAL A 138 -2.29 3.66 17.84
CA VAL A 138 -2.45 2.20 18.03
C VAL A 138 -1.29 1.67 18.84
N ASN A 139 -1.54 0.64 19.64
CA ASN A 139 -0.49 0.05 20.48
C ASN A 139 0.60 -0.58 19.62
N ALA A 140 1.86 -0.30 19.95
CA ALA A 140 3.00 -1.07 19.50
C ALA A 140 3.12 -2.33 20.39
N VAL A 141 2.94 -3.50 19.80
CA VAL A 141 2.87 -4.78 20.55
C VAL A 141 4.26 -5.36 20.78
N SER A 142 5.14 -5.28 19.78
CA SER A 142 6.53 -5.76 19.87
C SER A 142 7.38 -5.17 18.75
N GLY A 143 8.69 -5.45 18.76
CA GLY A 143 9.61 -5.00 17.71
C GLY A 143 10.08 -3.56 17.87
N TYR A 144 9.92 -2.97 19.05
CA TYR A 144 10.32 -1.59 19.34
C TYR A 144 11.68 -1.47 20.05
N ASN A 145 12.60 -2.41 19.79
CA ASN A 145 13.99 -2.31 20.28
C ASN A 145 14.80 -1.37 19.39
N LYS A 146 15.84 -0.72 19.93
CA LYS A 146 16.83 0.03 19.16
C LYS A 146 17.35 -0.83 18.00
N GLY A 147 17.43 -0.22 16.82
CA GLY A 147 17.83 -0.87 15.58
C GLY A 147 16.73 -1.70 14.91
N SER A 148 15.54 -1.84 15.49
CA SER A 148 14.47 -2.55 14.79
C SER A 148 14.04 -1.83 13.53
N THR A 149 13.86 -2.58 12.45
CA THR A 149 13.25 -2.14 11.18
C THR A 149 11.81 -2.61 11.05
N GLN A 150 11.25 -3.21 12.09
CA GLN A 150 9.90 -3.78 12.06
C GLN A 150 9.18 -3.55 13.39
N ILE A 151 7.96 -3.03 13.34
CA ILE A 151 7.10 -2.85 14.52
C ILE A 151 5.81 -3.62 14.31
N LEU A 152 5.49 -4.52 15.23
CA LEU A 152 4.17 -5.16 15.27
C LEU A 152 3.19 -4.20 15.95
N VAL A 153 2.12 -3.82 15.26
CA VAL A 153 1.05 -2.98 15.82
C VAL A 153 -0.23 -3.77 16.06
N SER A 154 -1.07 -3.27 16.95
CA SER A 154 -2.38 -3.89 17.25
C SER A 154 -3.36 -3.80 16.08
N ASP A 155 -3.32 -2.72 15.30
CA ASP A 155 -4.13 -2.52 14.10
C ASP A 155 -3.34 -1.76 13.03
N VAL A 156 -3.28 -2.33 11.83
CA VAL A 156 -2.57 -1.76 10.68
C VAL A 156 -3.48 -0.95 9.74
N SER A 157 -4.80 -0.96 9.95
CA SER A 157 -5.82 -0.48 9.01
C SER A 157 -5.62 0.95 8.51
N GLN A 158 -5.04 1.84 9.33
CA GLN A 158 -4.81 3.24 8.99
C GLN A 158 -3.53 3.53 8.19
N PHE A 159 -2.61 2.55 8.10
CA PHE A 159 -1.28 2.73 7.54
C PHE A 159 -1.20 2.25 6.09
N LYS A 160 -0.35 2.91 5.30
CA LYS A 160 -0.02 2.52 3.93
C LYS A 160 1.49 2.61 3.71
N VAL A 161 2.01 1.78 2.80
CA VAL A 161 3.38 1.93 2.33
C VAL A 161 3.57 3.32 1.73
N GLY A 162 4.64 4.01 2.12
CA GLY A 162 4.95 5.39 1.78
C GLY A 162 4.51 6.41 2.82
N ASP A 163 3.61 6.06 3.75
CA ASP A 163 3.20 6.98 4.82
C ASP A 163 4.38 7.30 5.75
N ILE A 164 4.35 8.52 6.28
CA ILE A 164 5.15 8.88 7.45
C ILE A 164 4.34 8.55 8.70
N ALA A 165 5.00 7.95 9.67
CA ALA A 165 4.44 7.59 10.96
C ALA A 165 5.40 7.98 12.09
N GLU A 166 4.86 8.04 13.29
CA GLU A 166 5.62 8.32 14.50
C GLU A 166 5.32 7.25 15.56
N ILE A 167 6.35 6.89 16.32
CA ILE A 167 6.24 6.12 17.56
C ILE A 167 6.51 7.03 18.74
N GLN A 168 5.80 6.81 19.86
CA GLN A 168 6.09 7.45 21.14
C GLN A 168 5.82 6.50 22.31
N GLN A 169 6.26 6.88 23.51
CA GLN A 169 5.91 6.24 24.78
C GLN A 169 5.67 7.30 25.87
N ASP A 170 5.08 6.90 26.99
CA ASP A 170 5.03 7.70 28.21
C ASP A 170 6.45 8.06 28.68
N ASN A 171 6.58 9.21 29.33
CA ASN A 171 7.85 9.61 29.94
C ASN A 171 8.17 8.72 31.13
N ASP A 172 9.45 8.40 31.26
CA ASP A 172 9.95 7.57 32.35
C ASP A 172 10.21 8.45 33.59
N PRO A 173 9.36 8.38 34.63
CA PRO A 173 9.48 9.27 35.78
C PRO A 173 10.75 9.02 36.60
N ASP A 174 11.33 7.82 36.51
CA ASP A 174 12.49 7.43 37.32
C ASP A 174 13.79 8.05 36.80
N ILE A 175 13.82 8.43 35.52
CA ILE A 175 15.03 8.98 34.89
C ILE A 175 14.82 10.37 34.31
N MET A 176 13.60 10.79 33.94
CA MET A 176 13.39 12.06 33.22
C MET A 176 13.11 13.26 34.13
N TYR A 177 12.77 13.05 35.40
CA TYR A 177 12.33 14.10 36.32
C TYR A 177 13.17 14.15 37.60
N THR A 178 14.43 14.53 37.44
CA THR A 178 15.37 14.78 38.55
C THR A 178 14.96 15.97 39.41
N ASN A 179 14.18 16.90 38.84
CA ASN A 179 13.33 17.86 39.56
C ASN A 179 11.84 17.61 39.23
N PRO A 180 10.96 17.44 40.23
CA PRO A 180 9.52 17.28 40.00
C PRO A 180 8.86 18.39 39.17
N GLU A 181 9.39 19.61 39.21
CA GLU A 181 8.89 20.74 38.42
C GLU A 181 9.12 20.56 36.92
N TRP A 182 10.00 19.66 36.50
CA TRP A 182 10.28 19.43 35.08
C TRP A 182 9.31 18.46 34.41
N ASN A 183 8.39 17.88 35.18
CA ASN A 183 7.23 17.15 34.66
C ASN A 183 6.18 18.11 34.10
N GLN A 184 6.44 18.58 32.89
CA GLN A 184 5.64 19.59 32.20
C GLN A 184 4.70 18.94 31.17
N SER A 185 3.51 19.53 31.00
CA SER A 185 2.50 19.01 30.05
C SER A 185 2.94 19.16 28.58
N TRP A 186 3.72 20.19 28.26
CA TRP A 186 4.25 20.44 26.93
C TRP A 186 5.43 19.52 26.55
N ALA A 187 6.01 18.82 27.52
CA ALA A 187 7.11 17.86 27.34
C ALA A 187 6.67 16.40 27.53
N GLN A 188 5.37 16.12 27.56
CA GLN A 188 4.88 14.75 27.64
C GLN A 188 5.22 13.96 26.37
N TYR A 189 5.45 12.66 26.55
CA TYR A 189 5.82 11.74 25.47
C TYR A 189 7.09 12.16 24.74
N ALA A 190 8.08 12.70 25.44
CA ALA A 190 9.29 13.23 24.82
C ALA A 190 10.03 12.15 24.02
N VAL A 191 10.06 10.90 24.50
CA VAL A 191 10.68 9.79 23.78
C VAL A 191 9.78 9.34 22.62
N GLY A 192 10.21 9.67 21.40
CA GLY A 192 9.55 9.26 20.17
C GLY A 192 10.42 9.47 18.94
N GLN A 193 9.95 9.00 17.78
CA GLN A 193 10.70 9.02 16.53
C GLN A 193 9.77 8.98 15.31
N PHE A 194 10.16 9.69 14.25
CA PHE A 194 9.51 9.61 12.93
C PHE A 194 10.22 8.61 12.01
N PHE A 195 9.43 7.92 11.19
CA PHE A 195 9.92 7.01 10.15
C PHE A 195 8.94 6.90 8.99
N ARG A 196 9.43 6.40 7.86
CA ARG A 196 8.63 6.03 6.69
C ARG A 196 8.28 4.55 6.76
N ILE A 197 7.04 4.21 6.40
CA ILE A 197 6.61 2.83 6.23
C ILE A 197 7.02 2.36 4.84
N VAL A 198 7.98 1.45 4.75
CA VAL A 198 8.51 0.92 3.49
C VAL A 198 7.90 -0.42 3.09
N GLY A 199 7.14 -1.05 4.00
CA GLY A 199 6.43 -2.30 3.74
C GLY A 199 5.42 -2.61 4.85
N ILE A 200 4.45 -3.47 4.54
CA ILE A 200 3.47 -3.96 5.51
C ILE A 200 3.32 -5.47 5.29
N ASN A 201 3.45 -6.26 6.34
CA ASN A 201 3.24 -7.71 6.33
C ASN A 201 2.34 -8.12 7.50
N GLY A 202 1.09 -8.47 7.23
CA GLY A 202 0.07 -8.61 8.28
C GLY A 202 -0.03 -7.31 9.10
N ASN A 203 0.05 -7.42 10.42
CA ASN A 203 0.07 -6.28 11.34
C ASN A 203 1.48 -5.71 11.62
N THR A 204 2.50 -6.16 10.89
CA THR A 204 3.87 -5.68 11.05
C THR A 204 4.16 -4.57 10.04
N LEU A 205 4.52 -3.39 10.56
CA LEU A 205 5.06 -2.27 9.78
C LEU A 205 6.55 -2.51 9.56
N ILE A 206 7.02 -2.40 8.32
CA ILE A 206 8.45 -2.35 7.98
C ILE A 206 8.82 -0.87 7.82
N ILE A 207 9.84 -0.41 8.54
CA ILE A 207 10.13 1.01 8.72
C ILE A 207 11.55 1.38 8.27
N ASP A 208 11.72 2.63 7.85
CA ASP A 208 13.02 3.27 7.55
C ASP A 208 12.98 4.75 7.98
N PRO A 209 13.94 5.24 8.79
CA PRO A 209 15.09 4.54 9.35
C PRO A 209 14.72 3.52 10.46
N PRO A 210 15.66 2.66 10.90
CA PRO A 210 15.50 1.84 12.11
C PRO A 210 15.30 2.70 13.37
N LEU A 211 14.78 2.11 14.45
CA LEU A 211 14.59 2.81 15.72
C LEU A 211 15.92 3.24 16.38
N ASN A 212 15.99 4.47 16.85
CA ASN A 212 17.16 5.09 17.47
C ASN A 212 17.28 4.77 18.97
N ILE A 213 16.20 4.30 19.60
CA ILE A 213 16.16 3.87 21.00
C ILE A 213 15.19 2.69 21.18
N SER A 214 15.38 1.91 22.24
CA SER A 214 14.42 0.89 22.66
C SER A 214 13.27 1.55 23.42
N PHE A 215 12.04 1.20 23.07
CA PHE A 215 10.86 1.59 23.80
C PHE A 215 10.52 0.55 24.88
N ARG A 216 9.88 0.99 25.96
CA ARG A 216 9.55 0.18 27.13
C ARG A 216 8.08 -0.20 27.13
N GLN A 217 7.77 -1.48 27.31
CA GLN A 217 6.38 -1.97 27.31
C GLN A 217 5.52 -1.33 28.40
N ASP A 218 6.10 -1.11 29.57
CA ASP A 218 5.44 -0.51 30.73
C ASP A 218 5.23 1.01 30.60
N LEU A 219 5.84 1.63 29.58
CA LEU A 219 5.62 3.03 29.19
C LEU A 219 4.68 3.16 27.97
N ASN A 220 3.87 2.13 27.70
CA ASN A 220 2.77 2.16 26.74
C ASN A 220 3.17 2.69 25.33
N PRO A 221 4.05 1.98 24.59
CA PRO A 221 4.52 2.45 23.29
C PRO A 221 3.40 2.39 22.24
N GLN A 222 3.29 3.44 21.44
CA GLN A 222 2.18 3.66 20.50
C GLN A 222 2.71 4.18 19.17
N VAL A 223 2.05 3.81 18.07
CA VAL A 223 2.34 4.30 16.72
C VAL A 223 1.11 4.98 16.14
N ARG A 224 1.29 6.10 15.42
CA ARG A 224 0.24 6.68 14.57
C ARG A 224 0.78 7.09 13.23
N ARG A 225 -0.11 7.16 12.24
CA ARG A 225 0.19 7.82 10.97
C ARG A 225 0.26 9.34 11.18
N ASN A 226 1.22 10.01 10.55
CA ASN A 226 1.31 11.46 10.54
C ASN A 226 1.83 11.97 9.18
N ASN A 227 0.92 12.32 8.28
CA ASN A 227 1.27 12.80 6.94
C ASN A 227 1.77 14.25 6.99
N LEU A 228 3.09 14.40 6.91
CA LEU A 228 3.78 15.68 7.03
C LEU A 228 3.76 16.45 5.69
N VAL A 229 3.83 17.79 5.73
CA VAL A 229 4.05 18.59 4.50
C VAL A 229 5.46 18.32 3.99
N SER A 230 5.60 18.09 2.69
CA SER A 230 6.85 17.62 2.10
C SER A 230 7.47 18.59 1.11
N ASN A 231 8.79 18.58 0.99
CA ASN A 231 9.51 19.28 -0.09
C ASN A 231 9.24 20.80 -0.14
N VAL A 232 9.13 21.45 1.01
CA VAL A 232 9.09 22.92 1.10
C VAL A 232 10.51 23.45 1.25
N GLY A 233 10.89 24.38 0.37
CA GLY A 233 12.24 24.93 0.31
C GLY A 233 12.29 26.45 0.42
N PHE A 234 13.35 26.97 1.02
CA PHE A 234 13.66 28.41 1.08
C PHE A 234 15.11 28.64 0.62
N GLU A 235 15.30 29.40 -0.46
CA GLU A 235 16.62 29.61 -1.05
C GLU A 235 16.92 31.07 -1.45
N ASP A 236 18.15 31.51 -1.24
CA ASP A 236 18.75 32.68 -1.92
C ASP A 236 18.08 34.03 -1.65
N PHE A 237 17.76 34.33 -0.40
CA PHE A 237 17.26 35.65 -0.02
C PHE A 237 17.69 36.04 1.40
N HIS A 238 17.49 37.31 1.70
CA HIS A 238 17.64 37.85 3.05
C HIS A 238 16.26 38.07 3.68
N VAL A 239 16.14 37.77 4.97
CA VAL A 239 14.96 38.08 5.79
C VAL A 239 15.37 38.90 7.00
N GLU A 240 14.63 39.97 7.28
CA GLU A 240 14.80 40.82 8.46
C GLU A 240 13.45 41.09 9.11
N ILE A 241 13.36 40.89 10.43
CA ILE A 241 12.20 41.32 11.22
C ILE A 241 12.46 42.74 11.70
N ARG A 242 11.66 43.70 11.25
CA ARG A 242 11.85 45.14 11.57
C ARG A 242 11.04 45.62 12.75
N LYS A 243 10.05 44.83 13.15
CA LYS A 243 9.16 45.14 14.24
C LYS A 243 9.13 43.97 15.21
N TYR A 244 9.44 44.24 16.47
CA TYR A 244 9.38 43.22 17.51
C TYR A 244 8.01 42.55 17.57
N ILE A 245 8.06 41.22 17.59
CA ILE A 245 6.98 40.29 17.82
C ILE A 245 7.61 39.02 18.38
N ASP A 246 6.93 38.35 19.32
CA ASP A 246 7.41 37.05 19.78
C ASP A 246 7.13 35.96 18.73
N CYS A 247 8.09 35.74 17.83
CA CYS A 247 7.95 34.79 16.74
C CYS A 247 9.25 34.07 16.37
N ARG A 248 9.10 33.02 15.56
CA ARG A 248 10.17 32.34 14.83
C ARG A 248 10.27 32.93 13.43
N THR A 249 11.47 32.95 12.85
CA THR A 249 11.60 33.34 11.44
C THR A 249 11.09 32.21 10.55
N PHE A 250 11.62 31.00 10.68
CA PHE A 250 11.13 29.80 9.99
C PHE A 250 10.60 28.81 11.02
N TYR A 251 9.37 28.34 10.83
CA TYR A 251 8.80 27.29 11.67
C TYR A 251 8.33 26.10 10.83
N PHE A 252 8.98 24.96 11.04
CA PHE A 252 8.62 23.67 10.46
C PHE A 252 7.90 22.83 11.50
N LYS A 253 6.62 22.56 11.26
CA LYS A 253 5.78 21.75 12.14
C LYS A 253 5.05 20.69 11.34
N ASN A 254 5.28 19.42 11.63
CA ASN A 254 4.78 18.32 10.80
C ASN A 254 5.31 18.42 9.36
N ALA A 255 6.62 18.52 9.19
CA ALA A 255 7.29 18.65 7.89
C ALA A 255 8.25 17.47 7.61
N VAL A 256 8.44 17.14 6.33
CA VAL A 256 9.37 16.09 5.90
C VAL A 256 10.15 16.51 4.66
N ASN A 257 11.45 16.24 4.60
CA ASN A 257 12.27 16.57 3.43
C ASN A 257 12.13 18.07 3.05
N CYS A 258 12.23 18.99 4.01
CA CYS A 258 12.18 20.43 3.74
C CYS A 258 13.56 21.05 3.97
N TRP A 259 13.81 22.25 3.45
CA TRP A 259 15.12 22.88 3.60
C TRP A 259 15.09 24.40 3.68
N VAL A 260 16.14 24.94 4.31
CA VAL A 260 16.52 26.36 4.28
C VAL A 260 17.97 26.40 3.82
N ARG A 261 18.26 27.03 2.69
CA ARG A 261 19.60 27.03 2.11
C ARG A 261 20.00 28.39 1.55
N ARG A 262 21.22 28.84 1.85
CA ARG A 262 21.75 30.14 1.38
C ARG A 262 20.82 31.32 1.73
N VAL A 263 20.28 31.29 2.94
CA VAL A 263 19.43 32.36 3.48
C VAL A 263 20.19 33.13 4.55
N SER A 264 20.12 34.45 4.50
CA SER A 264 20.52 35.31 5.60
C SER A 264 19.28 35.71 6.40
N SER A 265 19.30 35.51 7.72
CA SER A 265 18.23 35.95 8.61
C SER A 265 18.78 36.86 9.70
N TYR A 266 18.15 38.02 9.85
CA TYR A 266 18.55 39.05 10.81
C TYR A 266 17.38 39.39 11.73
N MET A 267 17.67 39.47 13.03
CA MET A 267 16.72 39.76 14.11
C MET A 267 15.58 38.73 14.18
N THR A 268 15.72 37.71 15.02
CA THR A 268 14.58 36.89 15.49
C THR A 268 14.05 37.40 16.85
N SER A 269 13.04 36.75 17.42
CA SER A 269 12.72 36.87 18.86
C SER A 269 12.96 35.53 19.56
N LYS A 270 12.37 34.46 19.01
CA LYS A 270 12.48 33.11 19.58
C LYS A 270 13.66 32.37 18.99
N VAL A 271 13.57 32.07 17.70
CA VAL A 271 14.52 31.24 16.97
C VAL A 271 14.52 31.60 15.49
N HIS A 272 15.68 31.55 14.83
CA HIS A 272 15.73 31.72 13.37
C HIS A 272 15.08 30.53 12.65
N VAL A 273 15.42 29.29 13.00
CA VAL A 273 14.75 28.08 12.48
C VAL A 273 14.29 27.17 13.61
N GLY A 274 12.99 27.10 13.85
CA GLY A 274 12.39 26.14 14.78
C GLY A 274 11.80 24.96 14.03
N VAL A 275 12.10 23.74 14.48
CA VAL A 275 11.59 22.50 13.88
C VAL A 275 10.94 21.66 14.97
N THR A 276 9.70 21.21 14.72
CA THR A 276 8.99 20.29 15.60
C THR A 276 8.26 19.20 14.86
N THR A 277 8.17 17.99 15.43
CA THR A 277 7.40 16.88 14.87
C THR A 277 7.70 16.62 13.39
N SER A 278 8.98 16.54 13.03
CA SER A 278 9.43 16.57 11.63
C SER A 278 10.58 15.60 11.37
N LEU A 279 10.80 15.27 10.09
CA LEU A 279 11.79 14.29 9.63
C LEU A 279 12.61 14.89 8.48
N ASN A 280 13.93 14.69 8.46
CA ASN A 280 14.76 15.01 7.28
C ASN A 280 14.72 16.49 6.86
N ILE A 281 14.76 17.42 7.82
CA ILE A 281 14.86 18.86 7.54
C ILE A 281 16.33 19.25 7.40
N GLU A 282 16.67 20.06 6.40
CA GLU A 282 18.04 20.45 6.12
C GLU A 282 18.24 21.97 6.13
N ILE A 283 19.11 22.45 7.02
CA ILE A 283 19.46 23.87 7.18
C ILE A 283 20.93 24.03 6.83
N ARG A 284 21.25 24.71 5.73
CA ARG A 284 22.62 24.72 5.21
C ARG A 284 23.05 26.03 4.55
N GLU A 285 24.32 26.37 4.71
CA GLU A 285 24.92 27.54 4.04
C GLU A 285 24.25 28.87 4.42
N CYS A 286 23.61 28.94 5.60
CA CYS A 286 22.88 30.10 6.07
C CYS A 286 23.72 31.00 6.99
N TYR A 287 23.23 32.22 7.21
CA TYR A 287 23.75 33.16 8.18
C TYR A 287 22.63 33.66 9.08
N PHE A 288 22.73 33.34 10.38
CA PHE A 288 21.76 33.68 11.41
C PHE A 288 22.39 34.69 12.37
N ASN A 289 21.82 35.88 12.42
CA ASN A 289 22.41 37.01 13.13
C ASN A 289 21.39 37.72 14.00
N ASP A 290 21.70 37.78 15.29
CA ASP A 290 21.03 38.62 16.29
C ASP A 290 19.57 38.29 16.60
N SER A 291 19.11 38.80 17.73
CA SER A 291 17.75 38.62 18.24
C SER A 291 17.28 39.88 18.98
N TYR A 292 15.97 40.13 19.00
CA TYR A 292 15.37 41.14 19.86
C TYR A 292 15.48 40.79 21.34
N ARG A 293 15.52 39.48 21.66
CA ARG A 293 15.58 38.97 23.02
C ARG A 293 16.69 37.93 23.15
N HIS A 294 17.45 38.06 24.23
CA HIS A 294 18.50 37.13 24.68
C HIS A 294 18.35 36.84 26.18
N ASP A 295 17.15 37.08 26.70
CA ASP A 295 16.80 36.97 28.12
C ASP A 295 16.32 35.55 28.44
N ASP A 296 15.33 35.39 29.33
CA ASP A 296 14.82 34.11 29.82
C ASP A 296 14.53 33.04 28.75
N GLY A 297 14.42 31.78 29.20
CA GLY A 297 14.21 30.59 28.38
C GLY A 297 13.30 30.79 27.17
N GLY A 298 13.68 30.24 26.02
CA GLY A 298 12.88 30.25 24.78
C GLY A 298 13.16 31.37 23.77
N HIS A 299 14.24 32.14 23.89
CA HIS A 299 14.56 33.29 23.02
C HIS A 299 16.00 33.31 22.53
N GLY A 300 16.23 33.98 21.39
CA GLY A 300 17.57 34.21 20.85
C GLY A 300 18.27 32.96 20.32
N TYR A 301 17.54 32.01 19.75
CA TYR A 301 18.12 30.77 19.24
C TYR A 301 18.45 30.82 17.74
N GLY A 302 19.45 30.05 17.33
CA GLY A 302 19.80 29.85 15.92
C GLY A 302 18.90 28.80 15.27
N VAL A 303 19.22 27.52 15.47
CA VAL A 303 18.39 26.39 15.04
C VAL A 303 17.98 25.56 16.26
N GLU A 304 16.67 25.38 16.43
CA GLU A 304 16.05 24.56 17.47
C GLU A 304 15.40 23.34 16.82
N LEU A 305 15.79 22.15 17.24
CA LEU A 305 15.15 20.88 16.87
C LEU A 305 14.46 20.27 18.10
N GLY A 306 13.13 20.14 18.06
CA GLY A 306 12.36 19.69 19.23
C GLY A 306 11.19 18.78 18.96
N LEU A 307 10.77 18.03 19.96
CA LEU A 307 9.66 17.06 19.92
C LEU A 307 9.76 16.09 18.73
N HIS A 308 10.45 14.97 18.97
CA HIS A 308 10.61 13.84 18.04
C HIS A 308 11.31 14.17 16.71
N VAL A 309 11.91 15.35 16.57
CA VAL A 309 12.60 15.72 15.34
C VAL A 309 13.70 14.71 15.05
N THR A 310 13.59 14.07 13.89
CA THR A 310 14.38 12.90 13.52
C THR A 310 15.20 13.18 12.27
N ASN A 311 16.49 12.81 12.28
CA ASN A 311 17.37 12.81 11.10
C ASN A 311 17.44 14.14 10.33
N CYS A 312 17.43 15.27 11.02
CA CYS A 312 17.68 16.58 10.42
C CYS A 312 19.17 16.90 10.34
N LEU A 313 19.55 17.72 9.36
CA LEU A 313 20.93 18.15 9.12
C LEU A 313 21.03 19.68 9.21
N VAL A 314 21.90 20.17 10.08
CA VAL A 314 22.22 21.60 10.25
C VAL A 314 23.70 21.76 9.96
N GLU A 315 24.04 22.22 8.76
CA GLU A 315 25.43 22.12 8.27
C GLU A 315 25.97 23.39 7.64
N ASN A 316 27.23 23.71 7.93
CA ASN A 316 27.93 24.84 7.31
C ASN A 316 27.12 26.14 7.43
N ASN A 317 26.66 26.47 8.63
CA ASN A 317 25.98 27.73 8.93
C ASN A 317 26.87 28.64 9.79
N ILE A 318 26.59 29.94 9.73
CA ILE A 318 27.19 30.95 10.60
C ILE A 318 26.12 31.43 11.57
N PHE A 319 26.45 31.42 12.86
CA PHE A 319 25.63 31.93 13.95
C PHE A 319 26.37 33.05 14.65
N LYS A 320 25.69 34.18 14.86
CA LYS A 320 26.30 35.35 15.49
C LYS A 320 25.36 36.00 16.49
N ARG A 321 25.88 36.30 17.68
CA ARG A 321 25.17 37.08 18.70
C ARG A 321 23.82 36.47 19.10
N LEU A 322 23.85 35.17 19.37
CA LEU A 322 22.71 34.36 19.80
C LEU A 322 22.96 33.81 21.21
N ARG A 323 21.91 33.35 21.87
CA ARG A 323 21.99 32.70 23.18
C ARG A 323 22.40 31.24 23.01
N HIS A 324 21.58 30.46 22.30
CA HIS A 324 21.94 29.10 21.88
C HIS A 324 21.87 29.01 20.35
N SER A 325 23.02 28.81 19.71
CA SER A 325 23.11 28.73 18.25
C SER A 325 22.53 27.43 17.70
N MET A 326 22.74 26.33 18.42
CA MET A 326 22.36 24.98 18.03
C MET A 326 21.72 24.28 19.23
N MET A 327 20.46 23.91 19.12
CA MET A 327 19.71 23.34 20.24
C MET A 327 18.93 22.10 19.84
N VAL A 328 18.94 21.10 20.72
CA VAL A 328 18.06 19.93 20.68
C VAL A 328 17.33 19.77 22.01
N HIS A 329 16.05 19.38 21.98
CA HIS A 329 15.27 19.09 23.19
C HIS A 329 14.08 18.17 22.92
N ILE A 330 13.41 17.70 23.98
CA ILE A 330 12.15 16.93 23.89
C ILE A 330 12.28 15.73 22.92
N GLY A 331 13.27 14.87 23.21
CA GLY A 331 13.52 13.64 22.45
C GLY A 331 13.89 13.82 20.98
N ALA A 332 14.35 15.00 20.54
CA ALA A 332 14.99 15.14 19.24
C ALA A 332 16.16 14.14 19.11
N ASN A 333 16.22 13.41 18.00
CA ASN A 333 17.13 12.29 17.84
C ASN A 333 17.64 12.03 16.42
N GLY A 334 18.81 11.40 16.32
CA GLY A 334 19.42 11.07 15.03
C GLY A 334 19.84 12.28 14.18
N ASN A 335 19.79 13.49 14.75
CA ASN A 335 20.11 14.73 14.02
C ASN A 335 21.61 14.96 13.95
N VAL A 336 22.04 15.76 12.96
CA VAL A 336 23.44 16.12 12.75
C VAL A 336 23.59 17.65 12.71
N PHE A 337 24.50 18.17 13.52
CA PHE A 337 24.99 19.54 13.45
C PHE A 337 26.46 19.51 13.01
N GLY A 338 26.72 19.85 11.75
CA GLY A 338 28.01 19.64 11.10
C GLY A 338 28.69 20.93 10.63
N TYR A 339 29.96 21.15 10.95
CA TYR A 339 30.76 22.22 10.33
C TYR A 339 30.16 23.63 10.46
N ASN A 340 29.42 23.91 11.55
CA ASN A 340 28.88 25.24 11.82
C ASN A 340 29.88 26.12 12.58
N TYR A 341 29.76 27.42 12.41
CA TYR A 341 30.55 28.40 13.13
C TYR A 341 29.65 29.29 13.98
N SER A 342 29.87 29.30 15.30
CA SER A 342 29.16 30.15 16.24
C SER A 342 30.13 31.11 16.94
N ILE A 343 29.74 32.38 17.01
CA ILE A 343 30.57 33.44 17.57
C ILE A 343 29.74 34.48 18.32
N GLU A 344 30.38 35.15 19.27
CA GLU A 344 29.81 36.23 20.09
C GLU A 344 28.54 35.77 20.86
N PRO A 345 28.56 34.62 21.58
CA PRO A 345 27.41 34.18 22.37
C PRO A 345 26.99 35.30 23.33
N TYR A 346 25.68 35.56 23.40
CA TYR A 346 25.17 36.73 24.08
C TYR A 346 23.88 36.45 24.85
N GLN A 347 23.85 36.97 26.07
CA GLN A 347 22.70 36.99 26.98
C GLN A 347 22.75 38.29 27.80
N ASN A 348 21.62 38.71 28.34
CA ASN A 348 21.48 39.97 29.07
C ASN A 348 20.94 39.81 30.51
N GLN A 349 20.91 38.58 31.03
CA GLN A 349 20.39 38.23 32.34
C GLN A 349 21.40 38.43 33.47
N SER A 350 22.67 38.04 33.27
CA SER A 350 23.67 38.03 34.35
C SER A 350 25.08 38.34 33.84
N PRO A 351 25.78 39.36 34.34
CA PRO A 351 27.16 39.64 33.95
C PRO A 351 28.09 38.46 34.25
N GLY A 352 28.94 38.09 33.28
CA GLY A 352 29.99 37.07 33.48
C GLY A 352 29.59 35.62 33.21
N TRP A 353 28.41 35.39 32.63
CA TRP A 353 28.00 34.08 32.12
C TRP A 353 28.03 34.07 30.59
N THR A 354 28.74 33.12 29.99
CA THR A 354 28.65 32.83 28.55
C THR A 354 27.51 31.83 28.35
N PRO A 355 26.55 32.08 27.46
CA PRO A 355 25.56 31.05 27.15
C PRO A 355 26.17 30.03 26.16
N CYS A 356 25.88 28.75 26.37
CA CYS A 356 26.40 27.70 25.51
C CYS A 356 25.86 27.78 24.08
N ASP A 357 26.74 27.57 23.09
CA ASP A 357 26.33 27.60 21.68
C ASP A 357 25.59 26.32 21.30
N ILE A 358 26.05 25.17 21.81
CA ILE A 358 25.41 23.88 21.68
C ILE A 358 24.73 23.55 23.00
N SER A 359 23.40 23.61 23.01
CA SER A 359 22.57 23.28 24.16
C SER A 359 21.79 21.99 23.88
N ILE A 360 22.06 20.95 24.68
CA ILE A 360 21.24 19.74 24.72
C ILE A 360 20.27 19.95 25.89
N HIS A 361 19.18 20.66 25.61
CA HIS A 361 18.35 21.39 26.58
C HIS A 361 17.40 20.53 27.43
N GLY A 362 17.70 19.24 27.61
CA GLY A 362 16.89 18.34 28.41
C GLY A 362 15.60 17.83 27.75
N HIS A 363 14.75 17.19 28.56
CA HIS A 363 13.66 16.32 28.10
C HIS A 363 14.14 15.21 27.15
N TYR A 364 15.24 14.58 27.51
CA TYR A 364 15.71 13.31 26.96
C TYR A 364 16.01 13.25 25.45
N PRO A 365 16.62 14.25 24.78
CA PRO A 365 17.15 14.10 23.41
C PRO A 365 18.28 13.07 23.36
N PHE A 366 18.40 12.30 22.29
CA PHE A 366 19.28 11.13 22.22
C PHE A 366 19.86 10.90 20.82
N MET A 367 21.01 10.24 20.73
CA MET A 367 21.63 9.84 19.44
C MET A 367 21.84 11.00 18.44
N ASN A 368 22.04 12.23 18.91
CA ASN A 368 22.40 13.35 18.02
C ASN A 368 23.92 13.43 17.84
N LEU A 369 24.38 13.89 16.68
CA LEU A 369 25.79 14.11 16.37
C LEU A 369 26.06 15.60 16.18
N PHE A 370 27.06 16.10 16.88
CA PHE A 370 27.62 17.43 16.71
C PHE A 370 29.06 17.24 16.24
N GLU A 371 29.32 17.50 14.97
CA GLU A 371 30.59 17.21 14.32
C GLU A 371 31.25 18.45 13.72
N GLY A 372 32.52 18.67 14.04
CA GLY A 372 33.34 19.63 13.31
C GLY A 372 32.88 21.09 13.44
N ASN A 373 32.15 21.44 14.49
CA ASN A 373 31.71 22.81 14.75
C ASN A 373 32.81 23.61 15.45
N ILE A 374 32.82 24.93 15.25
CA ILE A 374 33.59 25.87 16.07
C ILE A 374 32.60 26.66 16.92
N VAL A 375 32.75 26.57 18.24
CA VAL A 375 31.84 27.12 19.26
C VAL A 375 32.63 27.68 20.44
N GLN A 376 31.96 28.41 21.32
CA GLN A 376 32.53 28.94 22.56
C GLN A 376 32.30 28.00 23.75
N GLU A 377 31.14 27.32 23.82
CA GLU A 377 30.77 26.42 24.93
C GLU A 377 29.71 25.37 24.51
N ILE A 378 29.71 24.21 25.18
CA ILE A 378 28.82 23.07 24.93
C ILE A 378 28.29 22.51 26.24
N ASP A 379 26.95 22.42 26.37
CA ASP A 379 26.30 21.88 27.56
C ASP A 379 25.35 20.72 27.27
N TYR A 380 25.37 19.73 28.17
CA TYR A 380 24.36 18.69 28.26
C TYR A 380 23.45 18.92 29.47
N ALA A 381 22.13 18.94 29.21
CA ALA A 381 21.10 19.20 30.22
C ALA A 381 21.34 20.49 31.02
N ASP A 382 21.53 21.60 30.30
CA ASP A 382 21.61 22.95 30.89
C ASP A 382 20.31 23.36 31.61
N TYR A 383 19.18 22.74 31.26
CA TYR A 383 17.89 22.91 31.93
C TYR A 383 16.92 21.76 31.60
N TRP A 384 15.79 21.68 32.31
CA TRP A 384 14.64 20.80 32.00
C TRP A 384 14.85 19.27 32.04
N GLY A 385 15.87 18.78 32.73
CA GLY A 385 16.06 17.35 32.95
C GLY A 385 17.16 16.72 32.09
N PRO A 386 17.45 15.43 32.30
CA PRO A 386 18.55 14.74 31.63
C PRO A 386 18.42 14.71 30.12
N SER A 387 19.58 14.67 29.49
CA SER A 387 19.74 14.23 28.11
C SER A 387 19.70 12.71 28.02
N GLY A 388 19.07 12.18 26.98
CA GLY A 388 19.09 10.76 26.67
C GLY A 388 20.47 10.30 26.16
N PRO A 389 20.67 9.00 25.94
CA PRO A 389 21.99 8.43 25.63
C PRO A 389 22.47 8.76 24.21
N GLY A 390 23.78 8.66 24.01
CA GLY A 390 24.41 8.61 22.68
C GLY A 390 24.51 9.94 21.94
N ASN A 391 24.28 11.08 22.62
CA ASN A 391 24.62 12.37 22.00
C ASN A 391 26.15 12.50 21.93
N THR A 392 26.65 12.83 20.74
CA THR A 392 28.05 12.68 20.37
C THR A 392 28.65 14.01 19.96
N MET A 393 29.65 14.47 20.71
CA MET A 393 30.52 15.58 20.33
C MET A 393 31.75 15.00 19.65
N PHE A 394 31.92 15.25 18.35
CA PHE A 394 33.02 14.72 17.55
C PHE A 394 33.79 15.81 16.81
N ARG A 395 35.10 15.93 17.04
CA ARG A 395 35.98 16.88 16.31
C ARG A 395 35.51 18.34 16.35
N ASN A 396 34.75 18.74 17.36
CA ASN A 396 34.43 20.15 17.57
C ASN A 396 35.66 20.89 18.11
N ARG A 397 35.72 22.20 17.86
CA ARG A 397 36.66 23.12 18.50
C ARG A 397 35.88 24.04 19.43
N VAL A 398 36.28 24.05 20.70
CA VAL A 398 35.67 24.89 21.73
C VAL A 398 36.65 25.99 22.12
N GLU A 399 36.22 27.24 22.02
CA GLU A 399 37.08 28.43 22.09
C GLU A 399 36.99 29.22 23.41
N SER A 400 36.01 28.95 24.30
CA SER A 400 35.82 29.70 25.57
C SER A 400 35.65 28.83 26.85
N GLU A 401 34.53 28.15 27.07
CA GLU A 401 34.18 27.54 28.39
C GLU A 401 34.11 26.00 28.39
N GLY A 402 34.64 25.33 27.37
CA GLY A 402 34.78 23.87 27.37
C GLY A 402 33.45 23.11 27.20
N ILE A 403 33.37 21.92 27.79
CA ILE A 403 32.20 21.03 27.69
C ILE A 403 31.70 20.65 29.08
N GLU A 404 30.43 20.88 29.38
CA GLU A 404 29.81 20.52 30.65
C GLU A 404 28.73 19.44 30.47
N VAL A 405 28.73 18.42 31.33
CA VAL A 405 27.69 17.38 31.35
C VAL A 405 27.02 17.36 32.72
N MET A 406 25.70 17.54 32.73
CA MET A 406 24.93 17.74 33.96
C MET A 406 23.71 16.82 34.03
N ASP A 407 23.13 16.78 35.22
CA ASP A 407 21.79 16.29 35.51
C ASP A 407 21.49 14.89 34.98
N HIS A 408 22.24 13.89 35.47
CA HIS A 408 22.08 12.48 35.14
C HIS A 408 22.13 12.14 33.64
N SER A 409 22.69 13.04 32.82
CA SER A 409 22.92 12.85 31.37
C SER A 409 24.04 11.84 31.13
N ASN A 410 23.82 10.60 31.57
CA ASN A 410 24.76 9.49 31.43
C ASN A 410 24.82 9.01 29.97
N TYR A 411 25.83 8.19 29.66
CA TYR A 411 25.99 7.57 28.34
C TYR A 411 26.23 8.54 27.17
N GLN A 412 26.96 9.64 27.39
CA GLN A 412 27.36 10.60 26.33
C GLN A 412 28.74 10.30 25.75
N ASN A 413 28.95 10.71 24.49
CA ASN A 413 30.20 10.51 23.76
C ASN A 413 30.91 11.85 23.52
N ILE A 414 32.11 12.02 24.06
CA ILE A 414 32.96 13.19 23.87
C ILE A 414 34.28 12.70 23.26
N ILE A 415 34.39 12.81 21.93
CA ILE A 415 35.43 12.13 21.16
C ILE A 415 36.17 13.11 20.25
N ALA A 416 37.50 13.06 20.27
CA ALA A 416 38.35 13.76 19.30
C ALA A 416 38.15 15.29 19.18
N ASN A 417 37.58 15.95 20.20
CA ASN A 417 37.39 17.39 20.20
C ASN A 417 38.70 18.13 20.51
N GLU A 418 38.74 19.42 20.19
CA GLU A 418 39.80 20.34 20.56
C GLU A 418 39.23 21.39 21.52
N ILE A 419 39.81 21.52 22.70
CA ILE A 419 39.51 22.59 23.66
C ILE A 419 40.76 23.47 23.70
N VAL A 420 40.63 24.70 23.22
CA VAL A 420 41.77 25.63 23.13
C VAL A 420 42.17 26.11 24.54
N PRO A 421 43.36 26.71 24.73
CA PRO A 421 43.68 27.36 26.00
C PRO A 421 42.72 28.51 26.33
N THR A 422 41.84 28.30 27.31
CA THR A 422 40.85 29.28 27.78
C THR A 422 40.99 29.58 29.28
N SER A 423 40.30 30.62 29.76
CA SER A 423 40.35 31.09 31.16
C SER A 423 39.61 30.22 32.17
N SER A 424 38.76 29.28 31.72
CA SER A 424 37.96 28.42 32.60
C SER A 424 37.46 27.19 31.84
N VAL A 425 37.50 26.05 32.54
CA VAL A 425 36.91 24.73 32.18
C VAL A 425 37.61 23.94 31.08
N ASP A 426 37.70 22.62 31.27
CA ASP A 426 38.14 21.65 30.25
C ASP A 426 36.92 20.80 29.84
N ILE A 427 36.71 19.69 30.55
CA ILE A 427 35.48 18.90 30.51
C ILE A 427 35.04 18.70 31.96
N LYS A 428 33.79 19.05 32.29
CA LYS A 428 33.26 18.96 33.66
C LYS A 428 32.02 18.08 33.73
N PHE A 429 31.81 17.57 34.94
CA PHE A 429 30.67 16.77 35.34
C PHE A 429 30.15 17.30 36.67
N ASP A 430 28.84 17.42 36.82
CA ASP A 430 28.26 17.61 38.16
C ASP A 430 28.31 16.29 38.97
N ASN A 431 27.84 16.33 40.21
CA ASN A 431 27.87 15.17 41.12
C ASN A 431 26.82 14.09 40.81
N THR A 432 25.98 14.30 39.79
CA THR A 432 24.93 13.36 39.38
C THR A 432 25.38 12.43 38.25
N ILE A 433 26.51 12.73 37.62
CA ILE A 433 27.03 11.96 36.48
C ILE A 433 27.83 10.74 36.94
N ASP A 434 27.44 9.56 36.46
CA ASP A 434 28.28 8.37 36.48
C ASP A 434 29.27 8.43 35.31
N THR A 435 30.46 8.97 35.60
CA THR A 435 31.55 9.10 34.63
C THR A 435 31.99 7.77 34.02
N THR A 436 31.67 6.61 34.62
CA THR A 436 32.00 5.30 34.05
C THR A 436 31.15 4.95 32.83
N THR A 437 30.02 5.63 32.64
CA THR A 437 29.12 5.47 31.50
C THR A 437 29.52 6.32 30.29
N LEU A 438 30.40 7.30 30.48
CA LEU A 438 30.81 8.24 29.43
C LEU A 438 31.93 7.64 28.58
N ILE A 439 32.00 8.08 27.32
CA ILE A 439 33.16 7.85 26.46
C ILE A 439 33.87 9.20 26.31
N ILE A 440 35.05 9.33 26.90
CA ILE A 440 35.88 10.53 26.83
C ILE A 440 37.21 10.14 26.19
N HIS A 441 37.29 10.26 24.87
CA HIS A 441 38.34 9.58 24.12
C HIS A 441 38.97 10.43 23.01
N GLY A 442 40.28 10.69 23.13
CA GLY A 442 41.08 11.38 22.12
C GLY A 442 40.90 12.89 22.08
N ASN A 443 40.35 13.52 23.13
CA ASN A 443 40.16 14.97 23.14
C ASN A 443 41.48 15.68 23.39
N ASN A 444 41.80 16.67 22.57
CA ASN A 444 42.94 17.57 22.77
C ASN A 444 42.52 18.70 23.70
N ILE A 445 42.96 18.60 24.94
CA ILE A 445 42.70 19.58 25.99
C ILE A 445 43.94 20.45 26.13
N LYS A 446 43.85 21.70 25.68
CA LYS A 446 44.89 22.72 25.84
C LYS A 446 46.27 22.25 25.33
N GLY A 447 46.27 21.55 24.19
CA GLY A 447 47.47 21.01 23.54
C GLY A 447 47.85 19.58 23.95
N THR A 448 47.15 18.98 24.91
CA THR A 448 47.40 17.60 25.36
C THR A 448 46.26 16.68 24.97
N ILE A 449 46.56 15.65 24.18
CA ILE A 449 45.57 14.64 23.79
C ILE A 449 45.35 13.66 24.95
N GLN A 450 44.11 13.59 25.44
CA GLN A 450 43.69 12.67 26.49
C GLN A 450 42.93 11.49 25.91
N TYR A 451 43.32 10.29 26.29
CA TYR A 451 42.70 9.05 25.83
C TYR A 451 42.08 8.28 27.01
N ASP A 452 40.86 7.79 26.82
CA ASP A 452 40.31 6.73 27.67
C ASP A 452 41.26 5.51 27.70
N PRO A 453 41.74 5.08 28.87
CA PRO A 453 42.63 3.92 28.99
C PRO A 453 41.94 2.58 28.66
N LYS A 454 40.60 2.52 28.68
CA LYS A 454 39.82 1.30 28.37
C LYS A 454 39.67 1.03 26.88
N ILE A 455 39.79 2.08 26.06
CA ILE A 455 39.71 1.98 24.60
C ILE A 455 41.14 1.88 24.09
N SER A 456 41.46 0.93 23.22
CA SER A 456 42.79 0.82 22.58
C SER A 456 42.85 1.48 21.21
N ASP A 457 41.72 1.60 20.53
CA ASP A 457 41.65 2.24 19.22
C ASP A 457 41.97 3.74 19.33
N ARG A 458 42.78 4.24 18.41
CA ARG A 458 43.21 5.64 18.31
C ARG A 458 42.96 6.21 16.91
N ASN A 459 42.27 5.44 16.06
CA ASN A 459 41.95 5.80 14.69
C ASN A 459 40.57 6.44 14.65
N PHE A 460 40.55 7.76 14.55
CA PHE A 460 39.31 8.52 14.42
C PHE A 460 38.97 8.71 12.95
N PRO A 461 37.74 8.39 12.50
CA PRO A 461 37.34 8.64 11.12
C PRO A 461 37.37 10.14 10.80
N ALA A 462 37.29 10.46 9.50
CA ALA A 462 37.14 11.85 9.07
C ALA A 462 35.79 12.42 9.51
N SER A 463 34.74 11.60 9.45
CA SER A 463 33.37 11.97 9.80
C SER A 463 32.56 10.72 10.18
N TYR A 464 31.55 10.89 11.03
CA TYR A 464 30.57 9.86 11.36
C TYR A 464 29.31 9.88 10.48
N TYR A 465 29.17 10.88 9.60
CA TYR A 465 28.02 11.02 8.70
C TYR A 465 28.40 11.26 7.23
N ARG A 466 29.62 11.69 6.94
CA ARG A 466 30.14 11.94 5.58
C ARG A 466 31.16 10.86 5.17
N LYS A 467 30.95 10.24 4.01
CA LYS A 467 31.92 9.28 3.41
C LYS A 467 33.11 9.94 2.71
N GLN A 468 32.96 11.20 2.33
CA GLN A 468 33.93 11.94 1.52
C GLN A 468 33.91 13.43 1.88
N LYS A 469 34.98 14.12 1.47
CA LYS A 469 35.14 15.57 1.69
C LYS A 469 33.90 16.32 1.21
N PRO A 470 33.26 17.15 2.06
CA PRO A 470 32.09 17.92 1.65
C PRO A 470 32.42 18.88 0.52
N LYS A 471 31.48 19.06 -0.42
CA LYS A 471 31.67 19.92 -1.60
C LYS A 471 31.93 21.39 -1.26
N PHE A 472 31.46 21.85 -0.09
CA PHE A 472 31.67 23.23 0.38
C PHE A 472 33.06 23.46 1.00
N TYR A 473 33.87 22.43 1.17
CA TYR A 473 35.28 22.63 1.53
C TYR A 473 36.07 23.07 0.29
N PRO A 474 36.83 24.18 0.36
CA PRO A 474 37.78 24.56 -0.69
C PRO A 474 38.70 23.40 -1.07
N GLN A 475 39.06 23.29 -2.35
CA GLN A 475 39.81 22.14 -2.87
C GLN A 475 41.15 21.94 -2.16
N ASP A 476 41.84 23.04 -1.88
CA ASP A 476 43.14 23.15 -1.21
C ASP A 476 43.07 23.06 0.32
N MET A 477 41.88 23.15 0.91
CA MET A 477 41.70 22.99 2.36
C MET A 477 41.71 21.50 2.77
N PRO A 478 42.52 21.07 3.75
CA PRO A 478 42.47 19.70 4.25
C PRO A 478 41.10 19.38 4.88
N TRP A 479 40.65 18.13 4.76
CA TRP A 479 39.45 17.64 5.43
C TRP A 479 39.75 16.32 6.17
N PRO A 480 39.43 16.22 7.47
CA PRO A 480 38.91 17.28 8.35
C PRO A 480 39.90 18.44 8.54
N SER A 481 39.41 19.64 8.86
CA SER A 481 40.28 20.83 9.09
C SER A 481 40.39 21.25 10.55
N ILE A 482 39.66 20.59 11.45
CA ILE A 482 39.70 20.80 12.90
C ILE A 482 39.57 19.46 13.66
N GLY A 483 39.84 19.49 14.96
CA GLY A 483 39.69 18.36 15.89
C GLY A 483 40.99 18.04 16.62
N TYR A 484 41.04 16.90 17.30
CA TYR A 484 42.10 16.58 18.27
C TYR A 484 43.54 16.79 17.78
N ASN A 485 43.85 16.45 16.53
CA ASN A 485 45.19 16.56 15.96
C ASN A 485 45.35 17.71 14.95
N ILE A 486 44.36 18.60 14.82
CA ILE A 486 44.35 19.67 13.82
C ILE A 486 43.96 20.98 14.49
N GLN A 487 44.95 21.83 14.74
CA GLN A 487 44.82 23.02 15.59
C GLN A 487 44.67 24.33 14.79
N ASN A 488 44.50 24.26 13.47
CA ASN A 488 44.40 25.46 12.62
C ASN A 488 43.11 26.25 12.89
N GLY A 489 42.05 25.60 13.41
CA GLY A 489 40.84 26.27 13.86
C GLY A 489 40.07 27.01 12.77
N VAL A 490 40.08 26.49 11.54
CA VAL A 490 39.38 27.07 10.39
C VAL A 490 38.48 26.03 9.75
N ILE A 491 37.25 26.44 9.46
CA ILE A 491 36.25 25.69 8.67
C ILE A 491 35.64 26.63 7.62
N PRO A 492 35.00 26.14 6.54
CA PRO A 492 34.42 26.99 5.49
C PRO A 492 33.43 28.05 6.00
N ALA A 493 32.63 27.76 7.04
CA ALA A 493 31.75 28.75 7.66
C ALA A 493 32.51 29.92 8.29
N LYS A 494 33.65 29.65 8.96
CA LYS A 494 34.51 30.69 9.53
C LYS A 494 35.20 31.52 8.45
N ILE A 495 35.66 30.90 7.36
CA ILE A 495 36.22 31.63 6.21
C ILE A 495 35.19 32.62 5.66
N ARG A 496 33.95 32.17 5.43
CA ARG A 496 32.85 33.03 4.97
C ARG A 496 32.58 34.20 5.92
N TYR A 497 32.66 33.97 7.23
CA TYR A 497 32.52 35.05 8.20
C TYR A 497 33.65 36.07 8.11
N GLU A 498 34.91 35.61 8.12
CA GLU A 498 36.09 36.46 8.13
C GLU A 498 36.27 37.27 6.83
N THR A 499 35.78 36.76 5.69
CA THR A 499 35.80 37.48 4.40
C THR A 499 34.61 38.39 4.18
N GLY A 500 33.56 38.29 5.00
CA GLY A 500 32.30 39.02 4.82
C GLY A 500 31.35 38.42 3.77
N GLU A 501 31.73 37.31 3.13
CA GLU A 501 30.89 36.56 2.18
C GLU A 501 30.06 35.50 2.94
N TYR A 502 29.17 35.99 3.80
CA TYR A 502 28.44 35.16 4.77
C TYR A 502 27.61 34.04 4.14
N ILE A 503 27.10 34.23 2.93
CA ILE A 503 26.39 33.20 2.19
C ILE A 503 27.25 32.89 0.96
N PRO A 504 27.59 31.62 0.68
CA PRO A 504 28.31 31.31 -0.53
C PRO A 504 27.45 31.75 -1.72
N GLU A 505 28.07 32.38 -2.71
CA GLU A 505 27.39 32.58 -3.98
C GLU A 505 26.86 31.23 -4.46
N GLU A 506 25.75 31.24 -5.21
CA GLU A 506 25.41 30.07 -6.01
C GLU A 506 26.65 29.84 -6.85
N SER A 507 27.47 28.88 -6.46
CA SER A 507 28.57 28.48 -7.29
C SER A 507 27.87 28.21 -8.62
N SER A 508 28.30 28.89 -9.67
CA SER A 508 28.37 28.25 -10.96
C SER A 508 29.29 27.04 -10.77
N GLY A 509 28.87 26.07 -9.95
CA GLY A 509 29.42 24.74 -9.87
C GLY A 509 29.09 24.25 -11.25
N GLY A 510 30.08 24.39 -12.15
CA GLY A 510 29.88 24.56 -13.57
C GLY A 510 28.72 23.72 -14.00
N GLY A 511 27.59 24.40 -14.33
CA GLY A 511 26.25 23.84 -14.22
C GLY A 511 26.28 22.36 -14.51
N VAL A 512 26.26 21.55 -13.45
CA VAL A 512 26.35 20.13 -13.64
C VAL A 512 25.03 19.77 -14.24
N THR A 513 24.99 19.69 -15.57
CA THR A 513 23.81 19.29 -16.32
C THR A 513 23.39 17.98 -15.69
N THR A 514 22.21 17.91 -15.09
CA THR A 514 21.72 16.67 -14.52
C THR A 514 20.67 16.12 -15.45
N TYR A 515 20.55 14.80 -15.44
CA TYR A 515 19.59 14.09 -16.24
C TYR A 515 18.83 13.10 -15.38
N SER A 516 17.51 13.09 -15.55
CA SER A 516 16.65 12.11 -14.89
C SER A 516 16.79 10.75 -15.56
N LEU A 517 16.75 9.70 -14.74
CA LEU A 517 16.59 8.31 -15.20
C LEU A 517 15.30 7.77 -14.59
N ASN A 518 14.26 7.69 -15.40
CA ASN A 518 13.05 6.98 -15.03
C ASN A 518 13.22 5.48 -15.34
N VAL A 519 12.82 4.62 -14.42
CA VAL A 519 12.83 3.17 -14.63
C VAL A 519 11.43 2.61 -14.46
N GLU A 520 10.91 2.00 -15.53
CA GLU A 520 9.64 1.32 -15.55
C GLU A 520 9.84 -0.20 -15.49
N ILE A 521 8.92 -0.93 -14.85
CA ILE A 521 8.94 -2.39 -14.77
C ILE A 521 7.70 -2.90 -15.50
N ILE A 522 7.89 -3.70 -16.55
CA ILE A 522 6.80 -4.28 -17.35
C ILE A 522 6.91 -5.81 -17.34
N PRO A 523 5.83 -6.52 -16.95
CA PRO A 523 4.58 -6.03 -16.36
C PRO A 523 4.76 -5.47 -14.93
N PHE A 524 3.88 -4.58 -14.48
CA PHE A 524 3.95 -4.04 -13.11
C PHE A 524 3.92 -5.16 -12.05
N GLY A 525 4.83 -5.10 -11.07
CA GLY A 525 4.97 -6.11 -10.01
C GLY A 525 5.73 -7.39 -10.39
N SER A 526 6.29 -7.48 -11.61
CA SER A 526 7.08 -8.64 -12.08
C SER A 526 8.52 -8.72 -11.54
N GLY A 527 8.98 -7.67 -10.85
CA GLY A 527 10.33 -7.58 -10.30
C GLY A 527 10.61 -6.22 -9.68
N SER A 528 11.89 -5.93 -9.49
CA SER A 528 12.42 -4.64 -9.06
C SER A 528 13.68 -4.29 -9.83
N VAL A 529 14.08 -3.02 -9.79
CA VAL A 529 15.36 -2.55 -10.34
C VAL A 529 16.08 -1.74 -9.27
N SER A 530 17.33 -2.10 -8.97
CA SER A 530 18.23 -1.29 -8.15
C SER A 530 19.18 -0.49 -9.02
N LEU A 531 19.43 0.76 -8.64
CA LEU A 531 20.34 1.68 -9.31
C LEU A 531 21.62 1.87 -8.49
N THR A 532 22.77 1.87 -9.14
CA THR A 532 24.06 2.15 -8.50
C THR A 532 24.89 3.09 -9.37
N PRO A 533 25.14 4.35 -8.96
CA PRO A 533 24.62 5.01 -7.75
C PRO A 533 23.07 5.08 -7.73
N ALA A 534 22.48 5.17 -6.54
CA ALA A 534 21.04 5.35 -6.38
C ALA A 534 20.66 6.84 -6.52
N GLY A 535 19.42 7.11 -6.96
CA GLY A 535 18.88 8.47 -7.08
C GLY A 535 18.50 8.77 -8.53
N GLY A 536 17.20 8.86 -8.83
CA GLY A 536 16.67 8.99 -10.21
C GLY A 536 17.05 10.27 -10.98
N VAL A 537 18.00 11.05 -10.48
CA VAL A 537 18.60 12.23 -11.14
C VAL A 537 20.10 12.15 -10.95
N TYR A 538 20.85 12.23 -12.05
CA TYR A 538 22.29 12.05 -12.05
C TYR A 538 22.99 13.19 -12.77
N VAL A 539 24.21 13.46 -12.36
CA VAL A 539 25.14 14.36 -13.06
C VAL A 539 25.41 13.85 -14.48
N ALA A 540 25.50 14.75 -15.45
CA ALA A 540 25.86 14.44 -16.82
C ALA A 540 27.20 13.69 -16.88
N GLY A 541 27.26 12.63 -17.68
CA GLY A 541 28.38 11.70 -17.74
C GLY A 541 28.39 10.61 -16.66
N THR A 542 27.51 10.68 -15.64
CA THR A 542 27.41 9.62 -14.63
C THR A 542 27.06 8.30 -15.30
N THR A 543 27.84 7.25 -15.03
CA THR A 543 27.47 5.88 -15.40
C THR A 543 26.67 5.25 -14.27
N VAL A 544 25.44 4.86 -14.55
CA VAL A 544 24.52 4.21 -13.62
C VAL A 544 24.41 2.74 -13.97
N THR A 545 24.65 1.86 -13.02
CA THR A 545 24.42 0.42 -13.13
C THR A 545 22.98 0.11 -12.72
N LEU A 546 22.21 -0.45 -13.64
CA LEU A 546 20.86 -0.94 -13.44
C LEU A 546 20.93 -2.46 -13.23
N THR A 547 20.43 -2.94 -12.10
CA THR A 547 20.31 -4.38 -11.81
C THR A 547 18.85 -4.73 -11.63
N ALA A 548 18.31 -5.57 -12.51
CA ALA A 548 16.96 -6.10 -12.41
C ALA A 548 16.93 -7.35 -11.52
N GLN A 549 15.96 -7.42 -10.62
CA GLN A 549 15.70 -8.61 -9.81
C GLN A 549 14.27 -9.07 -10.08
N ALA A 550 14.11 -10.31 -10.55
CA ALA A 550 12.79 -10.84 -10.86
C ALA A 550 12.05 -11.23 -9.57
N ALA A 551 10.73 -10.98 -9.54
CA ALA A 551 9.86 -11.51 -8.50
C ALA A 551 9.62 -13.03 -8.72
N SER A 552 9.07 -13.72 -7.72
CA SER A 552 8.74 -15.15 -7.83
C SER A 552 7.83 -15.42 -9.04
N GLY A 553 8.17 -16.43 -9.85
CA GLY A 553 7.43 -16.75 -11.07
C GLY A 553 7.74 -15.86 -12.29
N TRP A 554 8.73 -14.98 -12.20
CA TRP A 554 9.21 -14.13 -13.29
C TRP A 554 10.71 -14.35 -13.55
N VAL A 555 11.14 -14.01 -14.76
CA VAL A 555 12.55 -13.90 -15.13
C VAL A 555 12.76 -12.58 -15.87
N PHE A 556 13.90 -11.94 -15.62
CA PHE A 556 14.30 -10.77 -16.39
C PHE A 556 14.55 -11.18 -17.84
N SER A 557 13.94 -10.45 -18.78
CA SER A 557 14.05 -10.70 -20.21
C SER A 557 15.05 -9.73 -20.86
N SER A 558 14.79 -8.43 -20.73
CA SER A 558 15.61 -7.40 -21.39
C SER A 558 15.34 -6.00 -20.84
N TRP A 559 16.30 -5.10 -21.05
CA TRP A 559 16.12 -3.67 -20.95
C TRP A 559 15.65 -3.11 -22.30
N SER A 560 14.74 -2.13 -22.29
CA SER A 560 14.33 -1.35 -23.45
C SER A 560 14.20 0.15 -23.13
N GLY A 561 13.88 0.97 -24.13
CA GLY A 561 13.82 2.43 -24.00
C GLY A 561 15.17 3.07 -24.33
N ALA A 562 15.72 3.85 -23.41
CA ALA A 562 17.00 4.54 -23.60
C ALA A 562 18.21 3.60 -23.66
N ILE A 563 18.05 2.32 -23.31
CA ILE A 563 19.04 1.26 -23.51
C ILE A 563 18.35 -0.03 -23.94
N SER A 564 18.92 -0.74 -24.92
CA SER A 564 18.44 -2.05 -25.39
C SER A 564 19.51 -3.09 -25.11
N SER A 565 19.23 -4.02 -24.20
CA SER A 565 20.21 -5.01 -23.74
C SER A 565 19.53 -6.19 -23.06
N THR A 566 20.03 -7.41 -23.25
CA THR A 566 19.64 -8.59 -22.47
C THR A 566 20.56 -8.83 -21.26
N ARG A 567 21.62 -8.04 -21.11
CA ARG A 567 22.56 -8.16 -19.97
C ARG A 567 21.94 -7.59 -18.71
N ASN A 568 22.14 -8.28 -17.59
CA ASN A 568 21.74 -7.84 -16.27
C ASN A 568 22.83 -8.23 -15.26
N PRO A 569 23.51 -7.27 -14.60
CA PRO A 569 23.30 -5.82 -14.67
C PRO A 569 23.71 -5.17 -16.00
N VAL A 570 23.22 -3.96 -16.27
CA VAL A 570 23.59 -3.11 -17.41
C VAL A 570 24.01 -1.72 -16.95
N ASN A 571 24.94 -1.08 -17.66
CA ASN A 571 25.36 0.30 -17.39
C ASN A 571 24.74 1.27 -18.41
N ILE A 572 24.32 2.45 -17.95
CA ILE A 572 23.86 3.54 -18.79
C ILE A 572 24.59 4.83 -18.42
N VAL A 573 25.07 5.57 -19.41
CA VAL A 573 25.68 6.89 -19.20
C VAL A 573 24.58 7.94 -19.28
N MET A 574 24.55 8.85 -18.32
CA MET A 574 23.56 9.91 -18.23
C MET A 574 24.03 11.12 -19.03
N ASP A 575 23.66 11.22 -20.30
CA ASP A 575 23.96 12.34 -21.21
C ASP A 575 22.69 13.05 -21.74
N SER A 576 21.52 12.58 -21.32
CA SER A 576 20.21 13.16 -21.55
C SER A 576 19.22 12.60 -20.51
N ASN A 577 18.04 13.21 -20.35
CA ASN A 577 16.95 12.56 -19.60
C ASN A 577 16.61 11.23 -20.29
N LYS A 578 16.57 10.14 -19.52
CA LYS A 578 16.38 8.78 -20.03
C LYS A 578 15.24 8.10 -19.32
N SER A 579 14.50 7.30 -20.08
CA SER A 579 13.56 6.32 -19.55
C SER A 579 13.99 4.94 -19.99
N VAL A 580 14.14 4.03 -19.04
CA VAL A 580 14.51 2.64 -19.28
C VAL A 580 13.40 1.75 -18.74
N THR A 581 13.07 0.71 -19.47
CA THR A 581 12.09 -0.29 -19.04
C THR A 581 12.82 -1.60 -18.77
N ALA A 582 12.64 -2.17 -17.58
CA ALA A 582 12.97 -3.56 -17.29
C ALA A 582 11.80 -4.46 -17.70
N ASN A 583 12.01 -5.27 -18.74
CA ASN A 583 11.02 -6.23 -19.20
C ASN A 583 11.28 -7.57 -18.52
N PHE A 584 10.24 -8.10 -17.89
CA PHE A 584 10.22 -9.44 -17.33
C PHE A 584 9.23 -10.30 -18.09
N VAL A 585 9.55 -11.59 -18.21
CA VAL A 585 8.63 -12.59 -18.74
C VAL A 585 8.34 -13.61 -17.65
N ARG A 586 7.12 -14.14 -17.64
CA ARG A 586 6.72 -15.11 -16.62
C ARG A 586 7.53 -16.39 -16.82
N SER A 587 8.14 -16.91 -15.75
CA SER A 587 8.85 -18.18 -15.79
C SER A 587 7.91 -19.37 -15.63
N SER A 588 6.69 -19.16 -15.14
CA SER A 588 5.69 -20.21 -14.96
C SER A 588 4.24 -19.69 -15.01
N TYR A 589 3.31 -20.56 -15.40
CA TYR A 589 1.87 -20.32 -15.47
C TYR A 589 1.06 -21.38 -14.73
N THR A 590 -0.14 -21.02 -14.26
CA THR A 590 -1.07 -21.94 -13.59
C THR A 590 -2.08 -22.55 -14.57
N LEU A 591 -2.45 -23.82 -14.36
CA LEU A 591 -3.51 -24.52 -15.08
C LEU A 591 -4.53 -25.06 -14.09
N SER A 592 -5.76 -24.56 -14.17
CA SER A 592 -6.91 -25.09 -13.44
C SER A 592 -7.76 -25.97 -14.35
N VAL A 593 -8.28 -27.08 -13.80
CA VAL A 593 -9.18 -27.98 -14.53
C VAL A 593 -10.48 -28.19 -13.76
N ASN A 594 -11.60 -28.10 -14.49
CA ASN A 594 -12.95 -28.29 -13.98
C ASN A 594 -13.64 -29.44 -14.71
N VAL A 595 -14.72 -29.95 -14.13
CA VAL A 595 -15.56 -31.01 -14.71
C VAL A 595 -17.01 -30.54 -14.74
N ASN A 596 -17.68 -30.69 -15.88
CA ASN A 596 -19.06 -30.28 -16.08
C ASN A 596 -19.89 -31.39 -16.75
N PRO A 597 -21.00 -31.85 -16.15
CA PRO A 597 -21.50 -31.53 -14.81
C PRO A 597 -20.58 -32.02 -13.68
N GLN A 598 -20.62 -31.41 -12.51
CA GLN A 598 -19.80 -31.86 -11.37
C GLN A 598 -20.11 -33.33 -11.02
N GLY A 599 -19.08 -34.16 -10.83
CA GLY A 599 -19.23 -35.59 -10.54
C GLY A 599 -19.37 -36.50 -11.78
N SER A 600 -19.43 -35.95 -13.00
CA SER A 600 -19.53 -36.73 -14.24
C SER A 600 -18.21 -37.39 -14.71
N GLY A 601 -17.08 -37.08 -14.06
CA GLY A 601 -15.76 -37.59 -14.41
C GLY A 601 -14.63 -36.91 -13.64
N SER A 602 -13.40 -37.11 -14.10
CA SER A 602 -12.17 -36.50 -13.58
C SER A 602 -11.20 -36.11 -14.70
N VAL A 603 -10.24 -35.24 -14.40
CA VAL A 603 -9.17 -34.84 -15.33
C VAL A 603 -7.81 -35.12 -14.70
N SER A 604 -6.94 -35.83 -15.41
CA SER A 604 -5.54 -36.03 -15.04
C SER A 604 -4.61 -35.19 -15.91
N LEU A 605 -3.56 -34.62 -15.30
CA LEU A 605 -2.56 -33.78 -15.94
C LEU A 605 -1.22 -34.52 -16.04
N THR A 606 -0.56 -34.46 -17.19
CA THR A 606 0.81 -34.97 -17.39
C THR A 606 1.66 -33.91 -18.10
N PRO A 607 2.70 -33.35 -17.47
CA PRO A 607 3.12 -33.54 -16.07
C PRO A 607 2.03 -33.12 -15.06
N ALA A 608 2.09 -33.63 -13.83
CA ALA A 608 1.23 -33.17 -12.73
C ALA A 608 1.85 -31.93 -12.07
N GLY A 609 1.03 -31.05 -11.45
CA GLY A 609 1.57 -29.95 -10.64
C GLY A 609 0.77 -28.65 -10.66
N GLY A 610 -0.15 -28.44 -11.61
CA GLY A 610 -1.03 -27.26 -11.65
C GLY A 610 -0.32 -25.91 -11.88
N VAL A 611 1.01 -25.86 -11.76
CA VAL A 611 1.90 -24.75 -12.09
C VAL A 611 3.03 -25.30 -12.94
N TYR A 612 3.27 -24.69 -14.10
CA TYR A 612 4.20 -25.21 -15.10
C TYR A 612 5.10 -24.10 -15.61
N VAL A 613 6.35 -24.42 -15.94
CA VAL A 613 7.27 -23.48 -16.59
C VAL A 613 6.67 -22.99 -17.90
N ALA A 614 6.86 -21.71 -18.24
CA ALA A 614 6.38 -21.15 -19.49
C ALA A 614 6.86 -21.99 -20.71
N GLY A 615 5.95 -22.27 -21.64
CA GLY A 615 6.19 -23.15 -22.80
C GLY A 615 6.02 -24.65 -22.52
N THR A 616 5.81 -25.07 -21.27
CA THR A 616 5.54 -26.49 -20.96
C THR A 616 4.29 -26.95 -21.69
N THR A 617 4.37 -28.09 -22.38
CA THR A 617 3.19 -28.76 -22.93
C THR A 617 2.63 -29.71 -21.88
N VAL A 618 1.37 -29.53 -21.50
CA VAL A 618 0.63 -30.37 -20.56
C VAL A 618 -0.40 -31.18 -21.32
N THR A 619 -0.41 -32.49 -21.10
CA THR A 619 -1.44 -33.40 -21.62
C THR A 619 -2.57 -33.53 -20.59
N LEU A 620 -3.78 -33.23 -21.01
CA LEU A 620 -5.01 -33.39 -20.25
C LEU A 620 -5.72 -34.66 -20.72
N THR A 621 -6.07 -35.53 -19.78
CA THR A 621 -6.87 -36.73 -20.04
C THR A 621 -8.13 -36.68 -19.20
N ALA A 622 -9.29 -36.69 -19.84
CA ALA A 622 -10.59 -36.79 -19.19
C ALA A 622 -10.95 -38.26 -19.01
N GLN A 623 -11.44 -38.63 -17.83
CA GLN A 623 -11.96 -39.95 -17.52
C GLN A 623 -13.42 -39.80 -17.07
N ALA A 624 -14.34 -40.43 -17.79
CA ALA A 624 -15.77 -40.36 -17.46
C ALA A 624 -16.12 -41.25 -16.26
N ALA A 625 -17.03 -40.78 -15.42
CA ALA A 625 -17.68 -41.61 -14.39
C ALA A 625 -18.74 -42.52 -15.02
N GLY A 626 -19.20 -43.53 -14.29
CA GLY A 626 -20.24 -44.45 -14.79
C GLY A 626 -21.51 -43.72 -15.24
N GLY A 627 -22.03 -44.09 -16.42
CA GLY A 627 -23.21 -43.45 -17.03
C GLY A 627 -22.92 -42.13 -17.77
N TRP A 628 -21.66 -41.72 -17.86
CA TRP A 628 -21.21 -40.53 -18.60
C TRP A 628 -20.20 -40.92 -19.69
N VAL A 629 -20.10 -40.07 -20.70
CA VAL A 629 -19.04 -40.10 -21.72
C VAL A 629 -18.46 -38.71 -21.89
N PHE A 630 -17.15 -38.65 -22.12
CA PHE A 630 -16.50 -37.38 -22.43
C PHE A 630 -17.04 -36.85 -23.76
N SER A 631 -17.47 -35.59 -23.75
CA SER A 631 -18.01 -34.91 -24.91
C SER A 631 -16.97 -33.97 -25.52
N SER A 632 -16.43 -33.04 -24.74
CA SER A 632 -15.49 -32.03 -25.22
C SER A 632 -14.76 -31.29 -24.11
N TRP A 633 -13.61 -30.72 -24.43
CA TRP A 633 -12.95 -29.69 -23.64
C TRP A 633 -13.51 -28.32 -24.01
N SER A 634 -13.66 -27.44 -23.02
CA SER A 634 -14.00 -26.03 -23.20
C SER A 634 -13.16 -25.14 -22.26
N GLY A 635 -13.25 -23.81 -22.43
CA GLY A 635 -12.42 -22.84 -21.71
C GLY A 635 -11.22 -22.42 -22.55
N ALA A 636 -10.00 -22.56 -22.02
CA ALA A 636 -8.78 -22.18 -22.72
C ALA A 636 -8.44 -23.06 -23.95
N ILE A 637 -9.16 -24.17 -24.15
CA ILE A 637 -9.10 -25.00 -25.35
C ILE A 637 -10.49 -25.51 -25.70
N SER A 638 -10.82 -25.58 -26.99
CA SER A 638 -12.02 -26.23 -27.50
C SER A 638 -11.63 -27.42 -28.35
N SER A 639 -11.93 -28.63 -27.88
CA SER A 639 -11.54 -29.86 -28.58
C SER A 639 -12.41 -31.04 -28.17
N THR A 640 -12.72 -31.93 -29.11
CA THR A 640 -13.34 -33.23 -28.84
C THR A 640 -12.30 -34.35 -28.65
N ARG A 641 -11.00 -34.07 -28.83
CA ARG A 641 -9.93 -35.05 -28.63
C ARG A 641 -9.67 -35.27 -27.15
N ASN A 642 -9.49 -36.53 -26.76
CA ASN A 642 -9.11 -36.92 -25.42
C ASN A 642 -8.13 -38.11 -25.51
N PRO A 643 -6.86 -37.98 -25.08
CA PRO A 643 -6.26 -36.80 -24.44
C PRO A 643 -6.03 -35.60 -25.37
N VAL A 644 -5.89 -34.41 -24.79
CA VAL A 644 -5.54 -33.16 -25.50
C VAL A 644 -4.28 -32.53 -24.90
N ASN A 645 -3.47 -31.89 -25.73
CA ASN A 645 -2.28 -31.16 -25.29
C ASN A 645 -2.56 -29.66 -25.26
N ILE A 646 -2.00 -28.98 -24.27
CA ILE A 646 -1.98 -27.52 -24.21
C ILE A 646 -0.59 -27.00 -23.85
N VAL A 647 -0.20 -25.91 -24.50
CA VAL A 647 1.04 -25.20 -24.17
C VAL A 647 0.73 -24.15 -23.12
N MET A 648 1.54 -24.10 -22.07
CA MET A 648 1.41 -23.13 -20.98
C MET A 648 2.12 -21.82 -21.37
N ASP A 649 1.39 -20.91 -22.01
CA ASP A 649 1.83 -19.58 -22.42
C ASP A 649 1.12 -18.43 -21.67
N GLU A 650 0.14 -18.77 -20.83
CA GLU A 650 -0.57 -17.89 -19.90
C GLU A 650 -1.23 -18.75 -18.80
N ASN A 651 -1.85 -18.12 -17.79
CA ASN A 651 -2.68 -18.86 -16.84
C ASN A 651 -3.96 -19.36 -17.53
N LYS A 652 -4.24 -20.67 -17.47
CA LYS A 652 -5.35 -21.29 -18.21
C LYS A 652 -6.34 -21.99 -17.29
N SER A 653 -7.59 -21.99 -17.68
CA SER A 653 -8.67 -22.75 -17.05
C SER A 653 -9.39 -23.56 -18.11
N ILE A 654 -9.52 -24.87 -17.90
CA ILE A 654 -10.12 -25.80 -18.87
C ILE A 654 -11.21 -26.61 -18.17
N THR A 655 -12.30 -26.87 -18.87
CA THR A 655 -13.41 -27.70 -18.38
C THR A 655 -13.54 -28.94 -19.25
N ALA A 656 -13.52 -30.13 -18.65
CA ALA A 656 -13.96 -31.37 -19.30
C ALA A 656 -15.49 -31.45 -19.22
N ASN A 657 -16.14 -31.44 -20.39
CA ASN A 657 -17.58 -31.60 -20.50
C ASN A 657 -17.92 -33.05 -20.80
N PHE A 658 -18.87 -33.59 -20.05
CA PHE A 658 -19.38 -34.94 -20.21
C PHE A 658 -20.88 -34.88 -20.50
N VAL A 659 -21.36 -35.87 -21.25
CA VAL A 659 -22.78 -36.08 -21.51
C VAL A 659 -23.19 -37.45 -21.00
N ARG A 660 -24.45 -37.59 -20.61
CA ARG A 660 -25.01 -38.88 -20.18
C ARG A 660 -24.94 -39.88 -21.33
N SER A 661 -24.37 -41.05 -21.07
CA SER A 661 -24.41 -42.18 -22.02
C SER A 661 -25.62 -43.09 -21.80
N SER A 662 -26.26 -43.02 -20.62
CA SER A 662 -27.41 -43.85 -20.29
C SER A 662 -28.34 -43.21 -19.24
N TYR A 663 -29.62 -43.56 -19.31
CA TYR A 663 -30.69 -43.15 -18.39
C TYR A 663 -31.42 -44.35 -17.77
N THR A 664 -32.04 -44.13 -16.62
CA THR A 664 -32.81 -45.15 -15.88
C THR A 664 -34.30 -45.14 -16.28
N LEU A 665 -34.93 -46.32 -16.35
CA LEU A 665 -36.38 -46.46 -16.53
C LEU A 665 -36.98 -47.23 -15.35
N ASN A 666 -37.82 -46.56 -14.59
CA ASN A 666 -38.61 -47.14 -13.50
C ASN A 666 -40.03 -47.43 -13.99
N VAL A 667 -40.54 -48.63 -13.74
CA VAL A 667 -41.90 -49.02 -14.13
C VAL A 667 -42.69 -49.50 -12.93
N SER A 668 -43.92 -49.02 -12.80
CA SER A 668 -44.85 -49.36 -11.73
C SER A 668 -46.23 -49.79 -12.28
N ILE A 669 -47.01 -50.49 -11.45
CA ILE A 669 -48.29 -51.10 -11.82
C ILE A 669 -49.37 -50.54 -10.89
N ASN A 670 -50.52 -50.16 -11.44
CA ASN A 670 -51.64 -49.60 -10.67
C ASN A 670 -53.02 -50.19 -11.09
N PRO A 671 -53.75 -50.88 -10.18
CA PRO A 671 -53.28 -51.33 -8.87
C PRO A 671 -52.27 -52.48 -9.02
N GLN A 672 -51.38 -52.66 -8.04
CA GLN A 672 -50.18 -53.51 -8.17
C GLN A 672 -50.50 -54.97 -8.50
N GLU A 673 -51.64 -55.47 -8.04
CA GLU A 673 -52.14 -56.83 -8.27
C GLU A 673 -52.69 -57.07 -9.68
N ALA A 674 -52.94 -56.02 -10.48
CA ALA A 674 -53.65 -56.15 -11.76
C ALA A 674 -52.80 -56.77 -12.88
N GLY A 675 -51.47 -56.72 -12.79
CA GLY A 675 -50.61 -57.15 -13.88
C GLY A 675 -49.11 -56.94 -13.65
N PHE A 676 -48.35 -57.04 -14.73
CA PHE A 676 -46.93 -56.70 -14.78
C PHE A 676 -46.58 -56.06 -16.13
N VAL A 677 -45.37 -55.51 -16.25
CA VAL A 677 -44.88 -54.90 -17.50
C VAL A 677 -43.64 -55.64 -17.97
N ILE A 678 -43.65 -56.03 -19.24
CA ILE A 678 -42.47 -56.53 -19.95
C ILE A 678 -41.81 -55.36 -20.66
N LEU A 679 -40.49 -55.25 -20.55
CA LEU A 679 -39.67 -54.28 -21.26
C LEU A 679 -38.88 -54.99 -22.36
N ASP A 680 -38.93 -54.45 -23.57
CA ASP A 680 -38.12 -54.89 -24.70
C ASP A 680 -37.36 -53.69 -25.29
N PRO A 681 -36.01 -53.64 -25.20
CA PRO A 681 -35.15 -54.62 -24.52
C PRO A 681 -35.34 -54.64 -22.99
N PRO A 682 -35.06 -55.74 -22.28
CA PRO A 682 -35.18 -55.81 -20.83
C PRO A 682 -34.03 -55.10 -20.12
N GLY A 683 -34.34 -54.36 -19.05
CA GLY A 683 -33.35 -53.65 -18.24
C GLY A 683 -33.95 -52.53 -17.38
N SER A 684 -33.11 -51.89 -16.57
CA SER A 684 -33.44 -50.69 -15.79
C SER A 684 -32.57 -49.48 -16.13
N ILE A 685 -31.55 -49.66 -16.97
CA ILE A 685 -30.63 -48.63 -17.46
C ILE A 685 -30.45 -48.84 -18.96
N TYR A 686 -30.65 -47.79 -19.74
CA TYR A 686 -30.62 -47.83 -21.20
C TYR A 686 -29.74 -46.73 -21.76
N PRO A 687 -28.96 -46.97 -22.83
CA PRO A 687 -28.25 -45.92 -23.54
C PRO A 687 -29.17 -44.77 -23.96
N VAL A 688 -28.65 -43.55 -24.02
CA VAL A 688 -29.42 -42.39 -24.51
C VAL A 688 -30.00 -42.67 -25.90
N GLY A 689 -31.28 -42.33 -26.08
CA GLY A 689 -32.01 -42.54 -27.33
C GLY A 689 -32.54 -43.96 -27.55
N THR A 690 -32.32 -44.89 -26.62
CA THR A 690 -32.91 -46.24 -26.72
C THR A 690 -34.42 -46.15 -26.69
N GLU A 691 -35.07 -46.77 -27.67
CA GLU A 691 -36.50 -47.03 -27.65
C GLU A 691 -36.77 -48.30 -26.84
N VAL A 692 -37.52 -48.15 -25.75
CA VAL A 692 -37.95 -49.27 -24.92
C VAL A 692 -39.45 -49.46 -25.15
N THR A 693 -39.84 -50.65 -25.62
CA THR A 693 -41.24 -51.05 -25.75
C THR A 693 -41.72 -51.62 -24.43
N LEU A 694 -42.79 -51.05 -23.88
CA LEU A 694 -43.48 -51.48 -22.69
C LEU A 694 -44.74 -52.25 -23.07
N ILE A 695 -44.88 -53.45 -22.53
CA ILE A 695 -46.03 -54.33 -22.75
C ILE A 695 -46.70 -54.60 -21.41
N ALA A 696 -47.88 -54.03 -21.20
CA ALA A 696 -48.69 -54.28 -20.02
C ALA A 696 -49.42 -55.62 -20.17
N THR A 697 -49.20 -56.54 -19.23
CA THR A 697 -49.84 -57.87 -19.22
C THR A 697 -50.72 -57.99 -17.98
N VAL A 698 -51.98 -58.40 -18.18
CA VAL A 698 -52.93 -58.63 -17.09
C VAL A 698 -52.67 -59.97 -16.40
N ASN A 699 -52.79 -60.01 -15.08
CA ASN A 699 -52.65 -61.24 -14.28
C ASN A 699 -53.99 -61.92 -13.96
N SER A 700 -55.12 -61.22 -14.12
CA SER A 700 -56.47 -61.74 -13.88
C SER A 700 -57.43 -61.31 -14.98
N SER A 701 -58.43 -62.14 -15.27
CA SER A 701 -59.57 -61.80 -16.14
C SER A 701 -60.43 -60.65 -15.61
N ASP A 702 -60.25 -60.26 -14.35
CA ASP A 702 -61.03 -59.22 -13.69
C ASP A 702 -60.56 -57.80 -14.04
N TYR A 703 -59.42 -57.65 -14.72
CA TYR A 703 -58.83 -56.35 -15.06
C TYR A 703 -58.59 -56.23 -16.57
N ILE A 704 -58.73 -55.01 -17.08
CA ILE A 704 -58.26 -54.63 -18.43
C ILE A 704 -57.23 -53.51 -18.32
N PHE A 705 -56.25 -53.52 -19.22
CA PHE A 705 -55.33 -52.39 -19.35
C PHE A 705 -56.12 -51.14 -19.77
N SER A 706 -55.88 -50.04 -19.05
CA SER A 706 -56.49 -48.74 -19.31
C SER A 706 -55.58 -47.87 -20.18
N ASN A 707 -54.41 -47.53 -19.64
CA ASN A 707 -53.46 -46.59 -20.21
C ASN A 707 -52.14 -46.59 -19.43
N TRP A 708 -51.09 -46.12 -20.09
CA TRP A 708 -49.83 -45.69 -19.49
C TRP A 708 -50.00 -44.27 -18.91
N SER A 709 -49.33 -43.99 -17.80
CA SER A 709 -49.18 -42.65 -17.22
C SER A 709 -47.76 -42.42 -16.68
N GLY A 710 -47.46 -41.18 -16.25
CA GLY A 710 -46.10 -40.77 -15.91
C GLY A 710 -45.43 -40.15 -17.14
N ASP A 711 -44.18 -40.53 -17.42
CA ASP A 711 -43.43 -39.99 -18.56
C ASP A 711 -43.85 -40.58 -19.93
N LEU A 712 -44.77 -41.56 -19.93
CA LEU A 712 -45.45 -42.08 -21.12
C LEU A 712 -46.97 -42.04 -20.88
N ILE A 713 -47.70 -41.28 -21.69
CA ILE A 713 -49.17 -41.20 -21.65
C ILE A 713 -49.71 -41.76 -22.97
N SER A 714 -50.29 -42.96 -22.91
CA SER A 714 -50.82 -43.65 -24.09
C SER A 714 -51.88 -44.67 -23.70
N ASN A 715 -52.90 -44.85 -24.53
CA ASN A 715 -53.86 -45.95 -24.39
C ASN A 715 -53.49 -47.18 -25.25
N GLN A 716 -52.37 -47.12 -25.97
CA GLN A 716 -51.86 -48.23 -26.77
C GLN A 716 -51.10 -49.22 -25.89
N ASN A 717 -51.22 -50.52 -26.21
CA ASN A 717 -50.46 -51.58 -25.57
C ASN A 717 -50.15 -52.66 -26.62
N PRO A 718 -48.87 -52.86 -27.01
CA PRO A 718 -47.66 -52.26 -26.45
C PRO A 718 -47.51 -50.76 -26.77
N ALA A 719 -46.66 -50.05 -26.01
CA ALA A 719 -46.29 -48.65 -26.26
C ALA A 719 -44.77 -48.44 -26.09
N THR A 720 -44.19 -47.50 -26.81
CA THR A 720 -42.73 -47.25 -26.80
C THR A 720 -42.41 -45.92 -26.11
N ILE A 721 -41.32 -45.90 -25.33
CA ILE A 721 -40.72 -44.68 -24.77
C ILE A 721 -39.27 -44.55 -25.23
N ILE A 722 -38.85 -43.33 -25.58
CA ILE A 722 -37.46 -43.01 -25.89
C ILE A 722 -36.75 -42.57 -24.60
N MET A 723 -35.59 -43.15 -24.32
CA MET A 723 -34.78 -42.84 -23.15
C MET A 723 -33.92 -41.60 -23.39
N ASP A 724 -34.50 -40.41 -23.20
CA ASP A 724 -33.84 -39.10 -23.31
C ASP A 724 -33.61 -38.39 -21.95
N SER A 725 -34.17 -38.94 -20.87
CA SER A 725 -33.94 -38.58 -19.47
C SER A 725 -34.13 -39.81 -18.59
N ASP A 726 -33.89 -39.72 -17.28
CA ASP A 726 -34.46 -40.70 -16.35
C ASP A 726 -35.99 -40.67 -16.48
N LYS A 727 -36.63 -41.84 -16.60
CA LYS A 727 -38.07 -42.01 -16.87
C LYS A 727 -38.76 -42.85 -15.81
N SER A 728 -40.00 -42.51 -15.49
CA SER A 728 -40.89 -43.28 -14.64
C SER A 728 -42.25 -43.46 -15.32
N VAL A 729 -42.65 -44.70 -15.57
CA VAL A 729 -43.89 -45.06 -16.27
C VAL A 729 -44.77 -45.95 -15.39
N THR A 730 -46.08 -45.74 -15.41
CA THR A 730 -47.07 -46.55 -14.69
C THR A 730 -48.03 -47.20 -15.66
N ALA A 731 -48.21 -48.52 -15.59
CA ALA A 731 -49.30 -49.23 -16.27
C ALA A 731 -50.56 -49.21 -15.41
N ASN A 732 -51.63 -48.56 -15.90
CA ASN A 732 -52.90 -48.49 -15.19
C ASN A 732 -53.89 -49.52 -15.73
N PHE A 733 -54.61 -50.18 -14.84
CA PHE A 733 -55.62 -51.19 -15.15
C PHE A 733 -56.95 -50.84 -14.46
N VAL A 734 -58.08 -51.26 -15.04
CA VAL A 734 -59.42 -51.08 -14.47
C VAL A 734 -60.11 -52.42 -14.26
N LEU A 735 -60.81 -52.56 -13.13
CA LEU A 735 -61.70 -53.68 -12.83
C LEU A 735 -62.89 -53.75 -13.79
N ILE A 736 -63.15 -54.94 -14.33
CA ILE A 736 -64.37 -55.27 -15.06
C ILE A 736 -65.49 -55.50 -14.03
N SER A 737 -66.07 -54.42 -13.51
CA SER A 737 -67.19 -54.52 -12.57
C SER A 737 -68.54 -54.66 -13.28
N SER A 738 -69.34 -55.60 -12.76
CA SER A 738 -70.63 -56.09 -13.24
C SER A 738 -71.62 -55.01 -13.73
N THR A 739 -72.14 -55.26 -14.93
CA THR A 739 -73.31 -54.63 -15.57
C THR A 739 -74.53 -54.53 -14.65
N GLN A 740 -74.93 -53.30 -14.28
CA GLN A 740 -76.28 -53.03 -13.82
C GLN A 740 -77.21 -52.89 -15.05
N ASN A 741 -78.05 -53.91 -15.21
CA ASN A 741 -79.29 -53.98 -15.99
C ASN A 741 -79.22 -54.13 -17.51
N PHE A 742 -78.37 -55.02 -18.01
CA PHE A 742 -78.63 -55.72 -19.27
C PHE A 742 -78.74 -57.22 -18.95
N LYS A 743 -79.95 -57.80 -19.03
CA LYS A 743 -80.10 -59.26 -19.03
C LYS A 743 -79.67 -59.72 -20.41
N GLU A 744 -78.50 -60.35 -20.52
CA GLU A 744 -78.02 -60.97 -21.77
C GLU A 744 -79.10 -61.89 -22.31
N THR A 745 -79.69 -61.50 -23.43
CA THR A 745 -80.59 -62.38 -24.19
C THR A 745 -80.19 -62.49 -25.66
N ASP A 746 -79.51 -61.50 -26.25
CA ASP A 746 -78.93 -61.60 -27.60
C ASP A 746 -77.62 -60.77 -27.74
N THR A 747 -76.64 -61.29 -28.49
CA THR A 747 -75.42 -60.57 -28.92
C THR A 747 -75.39 -60.49 -30.45
N TYR A 748 -75.14 -59.30 -30.99
CA TYR A 748 -74.97 -59.09 -32.42
C TYR A 748 -73.56 -58.57 -32.73
N ILE A 749 -72.93 -59.14 -33.75
CA ILE A 749 -71.68 -58.64 -34.32
C ILE A 749 -72.05 -57.94 -35.62
N ILE A 750 -71.69 -56.67 -35.74
CA ILE A 750 -71.96 -55.84 -36.92
C ILE A 750 -70.63 -55.58 -37.59
N THR A 751 -70.46 -56.12 -38.79
CA THR A 751 -69.38 -55.73 -39.70
C THR A 751 -69.88 -54.61 -40.59
N VAL A 752 -69.25 -53.44 -40.52
CA VAL A 752 -69.61 -52.30 -41.38
C VAL A 752 -68.78 -52.37 -42.65
N ASN A 753 -69.40 -52.74 -43.78
CA ASN A 753 -68.76 -52.87 -45.09
C ASN A 753 -69.27 -51.75 -46.03
N ASN A 754 -68.37 -51.10 -46.77
CA ASN A 754 -68.71 -49.98 -47.67
C ASN A 754 -69.53 -50.36 -48.92
N ASP A 755 -70.11 -51.56 -48.99
CA ASP A 755 -70.77 -52.09 -50.19
C ASP A 755 -72.31 -51.98 -50.07
N GLN A 756 -72.94 -51.16 -50.91
CA GLN A 756 -74.33 -50.70 -50.70
C GLN A 756 -75.43 -51.76 -50.98
N GLN A 757 -75.09 -52.99 -51.38
CA GLN A 757 -76.07 -53.93 -51.95
C GLN A 757 -76.56 -55.06 -51.05
N ASN A 758 -76.02 -55.27 -49.83
CA ASN A 758 -76.56 -56.26 -48.88
C ASN A 758 -76.42 -55.78 -47.44
N ARG A 759 -77.48 -55.15 -46.91
CA ARG A 759 -77.50 -54.61 -45.54
C ARG A 759 -78.21 -55.58 -44.61
N GLU A 760 -77.50 -56.09 -43.62
CA GLU A 760 -78.07 -56.98 -42.61
C GLU A 760 -78.97 -56.17 -41.65
N VAL A 761 -80.22 -56.61 -41.51
CA VAL A 761 -81.19 -56.00 -40.60
C VAL A 761 -81.06 -56.69 -39.25
N ILE A 762 -80.49 -55.99 -38.27
CA ILE A 762 -80.16 -56.55 -36.95
C ILE A 762 -81.45 -56.76 -36.14
N PHE A 763 -82.37 -55.81 -36.23
CA PHE A 763 -83.74 -55.94 -35.75
C PHE A 763 -84.68 -55.56 -36.89
N GLY A 764 -85.61 -56.45 -37.28
CA GLY A 764 -86.71 -56.10 -38.21
C GLY A 764 -87.50 -54.89 -37.70
N GLU A 765 -88.35 -54.27 -38.51
CA GLU A 765 -89.21 -53.17 -38.03
C GLU A 765 -89.97 -53.60 -36.77
N VAL A 766 -89.57 -53.04 -35.62
CA VAL A 766 -90.16 -53.42 -34.34
C VAL A 766 -91.34 -52.49 -34.11
N GLN A 767 -92.54 -53.00 -34.31
CA GLN A 767 -93.77 -52.27 -34.02
C GLN A 767 -93.94 -52.09 -32.50
N ASN A 768 -94.56 -50.99 -32.06
CA ASN A 768 -94.87 -50.68 -30.64
C ASN A 768 -93.66 -50.43 -29.71
N ILE A 769 -92.62 -49.74 -30.18
CA ILE A 769 -91.52 -49.25 -29.34
C ILE A 769 -91.51 -47.72 -29.18
N ASP A 770 -90.92 -47.23 -28.09
CA ASP A 770 -90.56 -45.82 -27.86
C ASP A 770 -89.17 -45.48 -28.40
N GLY A 771 -88.36 -46.52 -28.65
CA GLY A 771 -87.08 -46.43 -29.33
C GLY A 771 -86.09 -47.52 -28.91
N VAL A 772 -85.00 -47.61 -29.67
CA VAL A 772 -83.80 -48.38 -29.37
C VAL A 772 -82.70 -47.41 -28.96
N PHE A 773 -82.12 -47.64 -27.79
CA PHE A 773 -81.13 -46.78 -27.14
C PHE A 773 -79.80 -47.51 -27.06
N ILE A 774 -78.73 -46.93 -27.60
CA ILE A 774 -77.38 -47.50 -27.61
C ILE A 774 -76.51 -46.75 -26.61
N TYR A 775 -75.79 -47.50 -25.79
CA TYR A 775 -74.91 -47.00 -24.75
C TYR A 775 -73.48 -47.47 -24.99
N ASP A 776 -72.50 -46.61 -24.69
CA ASP A 776 -71.10 -47.04 -24.63
C ASP A 776 -70.82 -47.95 -23.43
N THR A 777 -69.61 -48.50 -23.34
CA THR A 777 -69.19 -49.37 -22.23
C THR A 777 -69.18 -48.69 -20.86
N LYS A 778 -69.34 -47.36 -20.81
CA LYS A 778 -69.44 -46.57 -19.57
C LYS A 778 -70.90 -46.23 -19.23
N GLY A 779 -71.87 -46.72 -20.00
CA GLY A 779 -73.30 -46.51 -19.76
C GLY A 779 -73.85 -45.16 -20.26
N LYS A 780 -73.10 -44.42 -21.09
CA LYS A 780 -73.56 -43.16 -21.68
C LYS A 780 -74.36 -43.44 -22.94
N LEU A 781 -75.55 -42.83 -23.07
CA LEU A 781 -76.35 -42.90 -24.30
C LEU A 781 -75.58 -42.23 -25.44
N VAL A 782 -75.29 -42.99 -26.49
CA VAL A 782 -74.56 -42.52 -27.68
C VAL A 782 -75.43 -42.44 -28.93
N LEU A 783 -76.51 -43.20 -29.00
CA LEU A 783 -77.44 -43.18 -30.13
C LEU A 783 -78.85 -43.57 -29.69
N LYS A 784 -79.85 -42.92 -30.29
CA LYS A 784 -81.25 -43.35 -30.25
C LYS A 784 -81.74 -43.56 -31.68
N VAL A 785 -82.46 -44.66 -31.91
CA VAL A 785 -83.14 -44.97 -33.17
C VAL A 785 -84.61 -45.28 -32.91
N ASP A 786 -85.50 -44.78 -33.75
CA ASP A 786 -86.92 -44.79 -33.45
C ASP A 786 -87.61 -46.13 -33.79
N ASN A 787 -87.33 -46.76 -34.94
CA ASN A 787 -88.10 -47.92 -35.43
C ASN A 787 -87.27 -49.14 -35.87
N LYS A 788 -86.01 -48.94 -36.28
CA LYS A 788 -85.13 -49.98 -36.84
C LYS A 788 -83.67 -49.67 -36.48
N LEU A 789 -82.90 -50.70 -36.17
CA LEU A 789 -81.45 -50.60 -36.05
C LEU A 789 -80.81 -51.48 -37.14
N ASP A 790 -80.03 -50.84 -38.00
CA ASP A 790 -79.25 -51.46 -39.07
C ASP A 790 -77.84 -50.86 -39.13
N GLU A 791 -77.04 -51.34 -40.06
CA GLU A 791 -75.66 -50.89 -40.26
C GLU A 791 -75.52 -49.37 -40.40
N ASN A 792 -76.44 -48.68 -41.09
CA ASN A 792 -76.40 -47.22 -41.22
C ASN A 792 -76.56 -46.51 -39.88
N SER A 793 -77.43 -47.06 -39.04
CA SER A 793 -77.75 -46.48 -37.74
C SER A 793 -76.49 -46.36 -36.88
N VAL A 794 -75.56 -47.31 -37.01
CA VAL A 794 -74.34 -47.39 -36.21
C VAL A 794 -73.06 -46.99 -36.95
N ASN A 795 -73.13 -46.59 -38.22
CA ASN A 795 -71.95 -46.27 -39.04
C ASN A 795 -71.07 -45.15 -38.43
N ASN A 796 -71.69 -44.22 -37.70
CA ASN A 796 -70.98 -43.12 -37.02
C ASN A 796 -70.37 -43.53 -35.66
N LEU A 797 -70.60 -44.76 -35.19
CA LEU A 797 -69.97 -45.28 -33.99
C LEU A 797 -68.60 -45.89 -34.33
N SER A 798 -67.65 -45.72 -33.40
CA SER A 798 -66.31 -46.31 -33.50
C SER A 798 -66.37 -47.83 -33.36
N VAL A 799 -65.34 -48.52 -33.86
CA VAL A 799 -65.11 -49.96 -33.59
C VAL A 799 -65.06 -50.16 -32.07
N GLY A 800 -65.83 -51.12 -31.56
CA GLY A 800 -65.92 -51.34 -30.13
C GLY A 800 -67.20 -52.05 -29.69
N ILE A 801 -67.32 -52.22 -28.38
CA ILE A 801 -68.47 -52.86 -27.73
C ILE A 801 -69.47 -51.77 -27.30
N TYR A 802 -70.75 -52.03 -27.54
CA TYR A 802 -71.87 -51.20 -27.13
C TYR A 802 -72.99 -52.06 -26.54
N PHE A 803 -73.88 -51.42 -25.79
CA PHE A 803 -75.06 -52.04 -25.22
C PHE A 803 -76.32 -51.41 -25.80
N TYR A 804 -77.34 -52.20 -26.12
CA TYR A 804 -78.61 -51.67 -26.61
C TYR A 804 -79.75 -51.99 -25.65
N LYS A 805 -80.68 -51.03 -25.52
CA LYS A 805 -81.93 -51.17 -24.78
C LYS A 805 -83.08 -50.78 -25.69
N ILE A 806 -83.98 -51.73 -25.96
CA ILE A 806 -85.25 -51.48 -26.64
C ILE A 806 -86.29 -51.18 -25.56
N VAL A 807 -87.04 -50.10 -25.71
CA VAL A 807 -88.15 -49.73 -24.82
C VAL A 807 -89.46 -49.87 -25.58
N TYR A 808 -90.36 -50.73 -25.10
CA TYR A 808 -91.68 -50.94 -25.68
C TYR A 808 -92.68 -49.93 -25.09
N LYS A 809 -93.74 -49.58 -25.83
CA LYS A 809 -94.78 -48.64 -25.38
C LYS A 809 -95.52 -49.08 -24.10
N ASP A 810 -95.43 -50.36 -23.73
CA ASP A 810 -95.95 -50.92 -22.47
C ASP A 810 -94.92 -50.88 -21.32
N ASN A 811 -93.84 -50.10 -21.47
CA ASN A 811 -92.71 -49.96 -20.54
C ASN A 811 -91.88 -51.24 -20.29
N LYS A 812 -92.09 -52.32 -21.05
CA LYS A 812 -91.15 -53.44 -21.06
C LYS A 812 -89.85 -53.04 -21.76
N THR A 813 -88.76 -53.68 -21.38
CA THR A 813 -87.45 -53.43 -22.00
C THR A 813 -86.75 -54.72 -22.39
N LYS A 814 -86.07 -54.69 -23.55
CA LYS A 814 -85.17 -55.77 -23.99
C LYS A 814 -83.76 -55.21 -24.09
N THR A 815 -82.79 -55.95 -23.60
CA THR A 815 -81.40 -55.50 -23.48
C THR A 815 -80.44 -56.51 -24.11
N GLY A 816 -79.34 -56.03 -24.69
CA GLY A 816 -78.31 -56.91 -25.24
C GLY A 816 -77.04 -56.15 -25.65
N LYS A 817 -76.14 -56.86 -26.32
CA LYS A 817 -74.80 -56.38 -26.70
C LYS A 817 -74.66 -56.26 -28.21
N ILE A 818 -73.97 -55.22 -28.65
CA ILE A 818 -73.54 -55.01 -30.02
C ILE A 818 -72.02 -54.90 -30.05
N VAL A 819 -71.37 -55.62 -30.96
CA VAL A 819 -69.95 -55.45 -31.26
C VAL A 819 -69.83 -54.88 -32.66
N ILE A 820 -69.25 -53.70 -32.78
CA ILE A 820 -68.98 -53.07 -34.08
C ILE A 820 -67.55 -53.39 -34.47
N VAL A 821 -67.39 -54.03 -35.63
CA VAL A 821 -66.11 -54.25 -36.29
C VAL A 821 -66.14 -53.56 -37.66
N ARG A 822 -65.00 -53.05 -38.10
CA ARG A 822 -64.81 -52.44 -39.43
C ARG A 822 -63.74 -53.19 -40.18
#